data_AF-M7AVL4-F1
#
_entry.id   AF-M7AVL4-F1
#
_cell.length_a   1.000
_cell.length_b   1.000
_cell.length_c   1.000
_cell.angle_alpha   90.00
_cell.angle_beta   90.00
_cell.angle_gamma   90.00
#
_symmetry.space_group_name_H-M   'P 1'
#
loop_
_entity.id
_entity.type
_entity.pdbx_description
1 polymer ?
#
loop_
_entity_poly.entity_id
_entity_poly.type
_entity_poly.pdbx_seq_one_letter_code
_entity_poly.pdbx_strand_id
1 'polypeptide(L)'
;MVRVWRSPGTSENKESHFNGVLSCFGGIPVPGKSGTLPLKNFHGCFENLYYNGVNIIDLAKRHKPQIYIMGNMSFSCSEPQMVPVTFLSASSYLALPGTSGQDEVSISFQFRTWNKEGLLLSSKLHQTSGGLLLYLSDGKVKMSIYKPGKAQSDITAGAGLNNGQWHSVSLSAKRSRMSLMVDNDVTSSAHASVPIHIYSGDTYYFGGCPNNGNSSECKSPFAGFQGCMRLITTGNKAVDLISVQQNSLGNFSNLQIDLCGIIDRCLPNYCEHSGECTQAWNSFYCNCTNTGYTGSTCHYSIYEQSCEAYKHTGNTSGFYYIDSDGSGPLGPFLVYCNMTDTTWTIIQHNNTDLTRVKNANRENPHTVFVKYTATLEQLQATINYAEHCEQELAYHCKKSRLLNNQDGIPLSWWVGRTNETQTYWGGSLPHVQKCACGLEGSCIDSQRYCNCDADRNEWANDTGFLSYKEHLPVTEIVITDTDRPNSEAAYKLGPLLCRGDRTFWNSASFNTEASYLHFPTFHGELSADVSFFFKTTASSGMFLENLGIKDFIRIELHSPSEVTFSFDVGNGPFEVTVQSPAPLNDNQWHYVRAERNIKDALLQVDQLPQRTLTAPSDGHIRLQLNSQLFVGGTASRQKGFLGCIRSLQLNGIALDLEERAKITPGVEPGCPGHCSSYEISAYFGAGTSVVYNFQEYYTLAKNSSSHASSFYADMTLIREVITFTFRTTRTPSLLLYVSSFYKEYLSVILAKNGSLQIRYKLDSHQDPDVFSISVKSMADGLLHHVKINREEEMLFVEINQNERMQFVLSSGTEFNAIKSLVLGKILESNDVDQDTMKANSQGFIGCLSSVQFNHFAPLKAALHHTSSAPVIVKGRFTESNCGTSTGADSTSSETTHSFADHSGPIDEGEPLANAIRSDSAIIGGVIAVVIFILLCIAAIAVRIYKKKSVYKKNEAKGSQNEDSAETALKCELSMQNTVNENQKEYFF
;
A
#
# COMPACT_ATOMS: atom_id res chain seq x y z
N MET A 1 5.02 -35.75 -1.95
CA MET A 1 4.41 -35.08 -0.78
C MET A 1 4.03 -36.13 0.24
N VAL A 2 4.69 -36.16 1.42
CA VAL A 2 4.32 -37.05 2.54
C VAL A 2 3.61 -36.18 3.57
N ARG A 3 2.33 -36.44 3.86
CA ARG A 3 1.61 -35.81 4.98
C ARG A 3 1.64 -36.75 6.17
N VAL A 4 2.30 -36.32 7.25
CA VAL A 4 2.23 -36.99 8.55
C VAL A 4 0.99 -36.46 9.28
N TRP A 5 0.03 -37.34 9.57
CA TRP A 5 -1.14 -37.00 10.39
C TRP A 5 -0.90 -37.41 11.85
N ARG A 6 -1.10 -36.47 12.78
CA ARG A 6 -1.38 -36.79 14.19
C ARG A 6 -2.89 -36.78 14.39
N SER A 7 -3.46 -37.89 14.87
CA SER A 7 -4.83 -37.87 15.39
C SER A 7 -4.84 -37.16 16.75
N PRO A 8 -5.80 -36.25 17.02
CA PRO A 8 -6.15 -35.89 18.39
C PRO A 8 -6.74 -37.12 19.08
N GLY A 9 -6.50 -37.26 20.38
CA GLY A 9 -7.11 -38.31 21.19
C GLY A 9 -8.47 -37.88 21.73
N THR A 10 -9.48 -38.71 21.55
CA THR A 10 -10.70 -38.72 22.37
C THR A 10 -10.88 -40.12 22.98
N SER A 11 -11.48 -40.16 24.17
CA SER A 11 -11.34 -41.27 25.11
C SER A 11 -12.36 -42.40 24.93
N GLU A 12 -11.94 -43.60 25.35
CA GLU A 12 -12.78 -44.75 25.74
C GLU A 12 -13.68 -45.39 24.67
N ASN A 13 -13.15 -46.43 24.00
CA ASN A 13 -13.50 -47.81 24.37
C ASN A 13 -12.51 -48.85 23.81
N LYS A 14 -12.50 -50.05 24.42
CA LYS A 14 -11.43 -51.06 24.26
C LYS A 14 -11.49 -51.81 22.92
N GLU A 15 -10.58 -51.47 22.00
CA GLU A 15 -9.97 -52.42 21.06
C GLU A 15 -8.45 -52.16 20.98
N SER A 16 -7.67 -53.15 20.53
CA SER A 16 -6.23 -53.26 20.79
C SER A 16 -5.38 -52.06 20.29
N HIS A 17 -4.72 -51.36 21.23
CA HIS A 17 -3.77 -50.28 20.93
C HIS A 17 -2.58 -50.74 20.08
N PHE A 18 -2.50 -50.25 18.84
CA PHE A 18 -1.24 -50.10 18.10
C PHE A 18 -0.70 -48.68 18.32
N ASN A 19 -0.05 -48.44 19.47
CA ASN A 19 0.66 -47.17 19.73
C ASN A 19 2.03 -47.16 19.03
N GLY A 20 2.04 -47.06 17.71
CA GLY A 20 3.26 -46.95 16.90
C GLY A 20 3.04 -46.07 15.67
N VAL A 21 4.02 -45.23 15.33
CA VAL A 21 3.98 -44.42 14.10
C VAL A 21 4.19 -45.35 12.90
N LEU A 22 3.10 -45.70 12.21
CA LEU A 22 3.13 -46.59 11.06
C LEU A 22 3.40 -45.81 9.76
N SER A 23 4.65 -45.79 9.31
CA SER A 23 5.02 -45.22 8.01
C SER A 23 4.62 -46.18 6.89
N CYS A 24 3.55 -45.87 6.17
CA CYS A 24 3.07 -46.65 5.04
C CYS A 24 3.71 -46.18 3.72
N PHE A 25 4.21 -47.13 2.91
CA PHE A 25 4.79 -46.87 1.60
C PHE A 25 4.00 -47.63 0.53
N GLY A 26 3.66 -46.96 -0.57
CA GLY A 26 2.92 -47.55 -1.69
C GLY A 26 1.38 -47.59 -1.55
N GLY A 27 0.83 -47.46 -0.35
CA GLY A 27 -0.62 -47.42 -0.15
C GLY A 27 -1.00 -47.38 1.32
N ILE A 28 -2.30 -47.25 1.62
CA ILE A 28 -2.84 -47.32 2.98
C ILE A 28 -3.94 -48.39 3.00
N PRO A 29 -3.92 -49.37 3.92
CA PRO A 29 -5.04 -50.29 4.09
C PRO A 29 -6.24 -49.57 4.68
N VAL A 30 -7.33 -49.48 3.93
CA VAL A 30 -8.59 -48.86 4.39
C VAL A 30 -9.42 -49.89 5.16
N PRO A 31 -9.75 -49.68 6.44
CA PRO A 31 -10.75 -50.48 7.14
C PRO A 31 -12.12 -50.23 6.51
N GLY A 32 -12.85 -51.29 6.19
CA GLY A 32 -14.06 -51.20 5.36
C GLY A 32 -15.21 -50.39 5.97
N LYS A 33 -15.32 -49.11 5.60
CA LYS A 33 -16.57 -48.34 5.52
C LYS A 33 -16.47 -47.37 4.33
N SER A 34 -17.47 -47.42 3.45
CA SER A 34 -17.51 -46.65 2.21
C SER A 34 -18.01 -45.22 2.43
N GLY A 35 -17.18 -44.23 2.07
CA GLY A 35 -17.56 -42.83 2.05
C GLY A 35 -16.36 -41.89 1.90
N THR A 36 -16.35 -41.13 0.80
CA THR A 36 -15.42 -40.03 0.41
C THR A 36 -13.96 -40.36 0.05
N LEU A 37 -13.54 -39.80 -1.10
CA LEU A 37 -12.21 -39.80 -1.75
C LEU A 37 -11.62 -41.17 -2.19
N PRO A 38 -11.49 -41.43 -3.52
CA PRO A 38 -10.79 -42.61 -4.03
C PRO A 38 -9.27 -42.40 -3.98
N LEU A 39 -8.66 -42.64 -2.81
CA LEU A 39 -7.21 -42.75 -2.70
C LEU A 39 -6.71 -43.96 -3.51
N LYS A 40 -6.23 -43.70 -4.73
CA LYS A 40 -5.52 -44.69 -5.53
C LYS A 40 -4.18 -45.01 -4.87
N ASN A 41 -3.93 -46.29 -4.58
CA ASN A 41 -2.61 -46.76 -4.16
C ASN A 41 -1.57 -46.53 -5.29
N PHE A 42 -0.30 -46.47 -4.93
CA PHE A 42 0.80 -46.37 -5.87
C PHE A 42 0.87 -47.63 -6.74
N HIS A 43 1.02 -47.44 -8.05
CA HIS A 43 1.26 -48.51 -9.01
C HIS A 43 2.56 -48.19 -9.76
N GLY A 44 3.58 -48.99 -9.53
CA GLY A 44 4.92 -48.82 -10.09
C GLY A 44 6.01 -49.36 -9.16
N CYS A 45 7.26 -49.02 -9.45
CA CYS A 45 8.41 -49.46 -8.66
C CYS A 45 8.92 -48.39 -7.69
N PHE A 46 9.38 -48.80 -6.51
CA PHE A 46 10.23 -47.99 -5.64
C PHE A 46 11.69 -48.42 -5.77
N GLU A 47 12.58 -47.45 -5.96
CA GLU A 47 14.02 -47.59 -5.75
C GLU A 47 14.49 -46.64 -4.65
N ASN A 48 15.67 -46.89 -4.08
CA ASN A 48 16.35 -45.98 -3.15
C ASN A 48 15.47 -45.43 -2.00
N LEU A 49 14.56 -46.25 -1.48
CA LEU A 49 13.68 -45.87 -0.38
C LEU A 49 14.43 -45.95 0.96
N TYR A 50 14.88 -44.80 1.43
CA TYR A 50 15.48 -44.62 2.76
C TYR A 50 14.54 -43.84 3.68
N TYR A 51 14.45 -44.25 4.95
CA TYR A 51 13.78 -43.50 6.00
C TYR A 51 14.71 -43.40 7.21
N ASN A 52 15.00 -42.18 7.66
CA ASN A 52 16.01 -41.89 8.69
C ASN A 52 17.36 -42.58 8.45
N GLY A 53 17.82 -42.60 7.19
CA GLY A 53 19.08 -43.26 6.79
C GLY A 53 19.02 -44.79 6.65
N VAL A 54 17.89 -45.42 6.98
CA VAL A 54 17.70 -46.88 6.90
C VAL A 54 17.06 -47.26 5.57
N ASN A 55 17.67 -48.20 4.82
CA ASN A 55 17.14 -48.68 3.55
C ASN A 55 15.93 -49.62 3.79
N ILE A 56 14.73 -49.12 3.52
CA ILE A 56 13.47 -49.84 3.79
C ILE A 56 13.27 -50.99 2.79
N ILE A 57 13.75 -50.86 1.56
CA ILE A 57 13.71 -51.94 0.56
C ILE A 57 14.59 -53.12 0.99
N ASP A 58 15.77 -52.89 1.56
CA ASP A 58 16.63 -53.96 2.07
C ASP A 58 16.01 -54.67 3.28
N LEU A 59 15.41 -53.92 4.22
CA LEU A 59 14.66 -54.52 5.34
C LEU A 59 13.47 -55.37 4.86
N ALA A 60 12.75 -54.92 3.84
CA ALA A 60 11.66 -55.67 3.22
C ALA A 60 12.17 -56.93 2.51
N LYS A 61 13.22 -56.84 1.69
CA LYS A 61 13.88 -58.00 1.04
C LYS A 61 14.29 -59.06 2.07
N ARG A 62 14.85 -58.62 3.20
CA ARG A 62 15.31 -59.49 4.29
C ARG A 62 14.22 -59.88 5.29
N HIS A 63 12.95 -59.57 5.00
CA HIS A 63 11.77 -59.93 5.82
C HIS A 63 11.96 -59.60 7.31
N LYS A 64 12.48 -58.41 7.61
CA LYS A 64 12.75 -57.98 8.98
C LYS A 64 11.44 -57.74 9.73
N PRO A 65 11.32 -58.12 11.02
CA PRO A 65 10.06 -58.10 11.78
C PRO A 65 9.48 -56.69 12.02
N GLN A 66 10.23 -55.64 11.67
CA GLN A 66 9.80 -54.24 11.71
C GLN A 66 9.07 -53.79 10.43
N ILE A 67 9.09 -54.59 9.37
CA ILE A 67 8.42 -54.32 8.10
C ILE A 67 7.20 -55.23 7.97
N TYR A 68 6.04 -54.64 7.70
CA TYR A 68 4.82 -55.37 7.40
C TYR A 68 4.43 -55.15 5.93
N ILE A 69 4.24 -56.24 5.19
CA ILE A 69 3.93 -56.22 3.75
C ILE A 69 2.47 -56.63 3.57
N MET A 70 1.68 -55.79 2.92
CA MET A 70 0.30 -56.11 2.52
C MET A 70 0.20 -56.24 1.00
N GLY A 71 -0.35 -57.36 0.54
CA GLY A 71 -0.46 -57.69 -0.88
C GLY A 71 0.77 -58.41 -1.44
N ASN A 72 0.81 -58.54 -2.77
CA ASN A 72 1.92 -59.18 -3.48
C ASN A 72 2.93 -58.10 -3.93
N MET A 73 4.21 -58.26 -3.58
CA MET A 73 5.28 -57.34 -3.98
C MET A 73 6.43 -58.11 -4.65
N SER A 74 7.03 -57.51 -5.68
CA SER A 74 8.25 -58.02 -6.30
C SER A 74 9.45 -57.15 -5.93
N PHE A 75 10.65 -57.72 -6.04
CA PHE A 75 11.92 -57.03 -5.77
C PHE A 75 12.75 -56.79 -7.04
N SER A 76 12.09 -56.93 -8.20
CA SER A 76 12.60 -56.75 -9.55
C SER A 76 11.66 -55.83 -10.30
N CYS A 77 12.11 -54.63 -10.67
CA CYS A 77 11.33 -53.76 -11.54
C CYS A 77 11.52 -54.20 -13.00
N SER A 78 10.47 -54.78 -13.58
CA SER A 78 10.42 -55.15 -15.00
C SER A 78 9.16 -54.59 -15.66
N GLU A 79 8.72 -53.40 -15.23
CA GLU A 79 7.71 -52.65 -15.97
C GLU A 79 8.36 -52.09 -17.26
N PRO A 80 7.65 -52.10 -18.40
CA PRO A 80 8.14 -51.46 -19.60
C PRO A 80 8.33 -49.96 -19.33
N GLN A 81 9.51 -49.40 -19.66
CA GLN A 81 9.74 -47.96 -19.53
C GLN A 81 8.73 -47.21 -20.38
N MET A 82 7.81 -46.52 -19.72
CA MET A 82 6.80 -45.67 -20.36
C MET A 82 7.41 -44.33 -20.73
N VAL A 83 8.35 -44.35 -21.68
CA VAL A 83 9.01 -43.16 -22.26
C VAL A 83 7.92 -42.19 -22.77
N PRO A 84 7.78 -40.99 -22.20
CA PRO A 84 6.90 -39.97 -22.75
C PRO A 84 7.64 -39.14 -23.83
N VAL A 85 6.87 -38.33 -24.55
CA VAL A 85 7.38 -37.25 -25.38
C VAL A 85 6.60 -35.97 -25.13
N THR A 86 7.30 -34.87 -24.88
CA THR A 86 6.72 -33.52 -24.69
C THR A 86 6.79 -32.75 -26.00
N PHE A 87 5.66 -32.17 -26.41
CA PHE A 87 5.53 -31.20 -27.49
C PHE A 87 5.66 -29.80 -26.88
N LEU A 88 6.80 -29.14 -27.11
CA LEU A 88 7.18 -27.91 -26.42
C LEU A 88 6.49 -26.66 -26.98
N SER A 89 6.17 -26.66 -28.27
CA SER A 89 5.66 -25.50 -29.01
C SER A 89 4.53 -25.92 -29.94
N ALA A 90 3.68 -24.97 -30.34
CA ALA A 90 2.60 -25.23 -31.30
C ALA A 90 3.08 -25.56 -32.75
N SER A 91 4.40 -25.57 -33.00
CA SER A 91 5.04 -26.09 -34.22
C SER A 91 5.74 -27.44 -34.02
N SER A 92 5.74 -27.98 -32.79
CA SER A 92 6.30 -29.29 -32.48
C SER A 92 5.52 -30.40 -33.17
N TYR A 93 6.21 -31.40 -33.72
CA TYR A 93 5.56 -32.54 -34.36
C TYR A 93 6.37 -33.83 -34.25
N LEU A 94 5.69 -34.97 -34.30
CA LEU A 94 6.26 -36.30 -34.47
C LEU A 94 5.62 -36.97 -35.70
N ALA A 95 6.39 -37.14 -36.77
CA ALA A 95 5.97 -37.84 -37.98
C ALA A 95 6.42 -39.30 -37.92
N LEU A 96 5.45 -40.22 -37.95
CA LEU A 96 5.68 -41.67 -37.92
C LEU A 96 5.23 -42.33 -39.23
N PRO A 97 5.94 -43.36 -39.71
CA PRO A 97 5.57 -44.07 -40.92
C PRO A 97 4.26 -44.85 -40.73
N GLY A 98 3.36 -44.73 -41.71
CA GLY A 98 2.16 -45.53 -41.85
C GLY A 98 2.35 -46.65 -42.89
N THR A 99 1.33 -47.51 -42.99
CA THR A 99 1.24 -48.51 -44.07
C THR A 99 0.06 -48.12 -44.94
N SER A 100 0.34 -47.65 -46.16
CA SER A 100 -0.70 -47.16 -47.08
C SER A 100 -1.70 -48.26 -47.50
N GLY A 101 -2.96 -47.88 -47.72
CA GLY A 101 -3.93 -48.71 -48.44
C GLY A 101 -4.59 -49.87 -47.68
N GLN A 102 -4.42 -49.99 -46.36
CA GLN A 102 -5.20 -50.94 -45.55
C GLN A 102 -6.64 -50.42 -45.32
N ASP A 103 -7.61 -51.32 -45.15
CA ASP A 103 -9.04 -50.98 -44.95
C ASP A 103 -9.39 -50.56 -43.51
N GLU A 104 -8.37 -50.39 -42.66
CA GLU A 104 -8.45 -49.99 -41.25
C GLU A 104 -7.32 -49.05 -40.86
N VAL A 105 -7.67 -47.94 -40.21
CA VAL A 105 -6.75 -47.08 -39.43
C VAL A 105 -7.07 -47.31 -37.96
N SER A 106 -6.14 -47.88 -37.21
CA SER A 106 -6.23 -48.03 -35.75
C SER A 106 -5.05 -47.35 -35.09
N ILE A 107 -5.30 -46.41 -34.18
CA ILE A 107 -4.28 -45.65 -33.46
C ILE A 107 -4.72 -45.48 -32.01
N SER A 108 -3.82 -45.72 -31.06
CA SER A 108 -4.03 -45.34 -29.67
C SER A 108 -2.83 -44.59 -29.10
N PHE A 109 -3.07 -43.70 -28.15
CA PHE A 109 -2.03 -43.04 -27.37
C PHE A 109 -2.63 -42.53 -26.06
N GLN A 110 -1.79 -42.28 -25.05
CA GLN A 110 -2.16 -41.44 -23.92
C GLN A 110 -1.64 -40.02 -24.14
N PHE A 111 -2.41 -39.02 -23.76
CA PHE A 111 -1.96 -37.62 -23.73
C PHE A 111 -2.26 -36.95 -22.38
N ARG A 112 -1.53 -35.87 -22.08
CA ARG A 112 -1.91 -34.92 -21.03
C ARG A 112 -1.52 -33.49 -21.38
N THR A 113 -2.38 -32.54 -21.05
CA THR A 113 -2.17 -31.10 -21.31
C THR A 113 -3.00 -30.24 -20.35
N TRP A 114 -2.70 -28.95 -20.32
CA TRP A 114 -3.52 -27.89 -19.74
C TRP A 114 -4.32 -27.11 -20.81
N ASN A 115 -3.90 -27.15 -22.08
CA ASN A 115 -4.57 -26.42 -23.16
C ASN A 115 -5.95 -27.03 -23.44
N LYS A 116 -6.98 -26.20 -23.60
CA LYS A 116 -8.33 -26.63 -24.02
C LYS A 116 -8.40 -27.05 -25.50
N GLU A 117 -7.41 -26.67 -26.29
CA GLU A 117 -7.36 -26.82 -27.75
C GLU A 117 -5.98 -27.27 -28.23
N GLY A 118 -5.91 -27.96 -29.37
CA GLY A 118 -4.65 -28.33 -30.03
C GLY A 118 -4.78 -29.56 -30.94
N LEU A 119 -3.99 -29.59 -32.02
CA LEU A 119 -3.95 -30.71 -32.96
C LEU A 119 -3.23 -31.93 -32.35
N LEU A 120 -3.94 -33.02 -32.11
CA LEU A 120 -3.37 -34.26 -31.55
C LEU A 120 -2.77 -35.15 -32.62
N LEU A 121 -3.46 -35.34 -33.75
CA LEU A 121 -3.02 -36.16 -34.88
C LEU A 121 -3.59 -35.63 -36.20
N SER A 122 -2.78 -35.65 -37.25
CA SER A 122 -3.19 -35.49 -38.65
C SER A 122 -2.64 -36.61 -39.53
N SER A 123 -3.38 -36.99 -40.57
CA SER A 123 -2.90 -37.90 -41.62
C SER A 123 -3.64 -37.70 -42.93
N LYS A 124 -2.90 -37.75 -44.04
CA LYS A 124 -3.47 -37.85 -45.39
C LYS A 124 -3.86 -39.30 -45.65
N LEU A 125 -5.15 -39.56 -45.86
CA LEU A 125 -5.65 -40.89 -46.21
C LEU A 125 -5.35 -41.19 -47.69
N HIS A 126 -5.25 -42.47 -48.06
CA HIS A 126 -4.89 -42.86 -49.43
C HIS A 126 -5.83 -42.23 -50.48
N GLN A 127 -5.26 -41.85 -51.64
CA GLN A 127 -5.62 -40.77 -52.60
C GLN A 127 -7.11 -40.45 -52.86
N THR A 128 -8.04 -41.38 -52.65
CA THR A 128 -9.48 -41.20 -52.83
C THR A 128 -10.25 -40.86 -51.54
N SER A 129 -9.62 -40.93 -50.37
CA SER A 129 -10.28 -40.98 -49.06
C SER A 129 -10.36 -39.64 -48.32
N GLY A 130 -9.49 -38.67 -48.65
CA GLY A 130 -9.44 -37.36 -47.98
C GLY A 130 -8.34 -37.28 -46.91
N GLY A 131 -8.61 -36.60 -45.79
CA GLY A 131 -7.70 -36.50 -44.65
C GLY A 131 -8.41 -36.77 -43.32
N LEU A 132 -7.63 -37.25 -42.35
CA LEU A 132 -8.03 -37.50 -40.97
C LEU A 132 -7.41 -36.44 -40.06
N LEU A 133 -8.22 -35.81 -39.23
CA LEU A 133 -7.80 -34.90 -38.16
C LEU A 133 -8.34 -35.40 -36.82
N LEU A 134 -7.53 -35.29 -35.78
CA LEU A 134 -7.90 -35.52 -34.40
C LEU A 134 -7.35 -34.36 -33.57
N TYR A 135 -8.21 -33.64 -32.88
CA TYR A 135 -7.84 -32.43 -32.16
C TYR A 135 -8.64 -32.28 -30.87
N LEU A 136 -8.06 -31.57 -29.92
CA LEU A 136 -8.74 -31.15 -28.71
C LEU A 136 -9.50 -29.85 -29.00
N SER A 137 -10.72 -29.72 -28.49
CA SER A 137 -11.58 -28.55 -28.65
C SER A 137 -12.51 -28.45 -27.43
N ASP A 138 -12.41 -27.36 -26.67
CA ASP A 138 -13.12 -27.16 -25.41
C ASP A 138 -12.93 -28.34 -24.42
N GLY A 139 -11.70 -28.86 -24.33
CA GLY A 139 -11.36 -29.99 -23.47
C GLY A 139 -12.01 -31.34 -23.86
N LYS A 140 -12.52 -31.45 -25.09
CA LYS A 140 -13.10 -32.68 -25.69
C LYS A 140 -12.29 -33.11 -26.90
N VAL A 141 -12.12 -34.40 -27.13
CA VAL A 141 -11.44 -34.89 -28.34
C VAL A 141 -12.43 -34.98 -29.48
N LYS A 142 -12.10 -34.36 -30.62
CA LYS A 142 -12.87 -34.39 -31.86
C LYS A 142 -12.07 -35.09 -32.95
N MET A 143 -12.71 -36.04 -33.64
CA MET A 143 -12.17 -36.74 -34.80
C MET A 143 -12.98 -36.33 -36.03
N SER A 144 -12.29 -35.85 -37.05
CA SER A 144 -12.84 -35.33 -38.29
C SER A 144 -12.27 -36.09 -39.49
N ILE A 145 -13.12 -36.42 -40.46
CA ILE A 145 -12.67 -36.82 -41.79
C ILE A 145 -13.20 -35.81 -42.81
N TYR A 146 -12.27 -35.17 -43.52
CA TYR A 146 -12.57 -34.16 -44.53
C TYR A 146 -12.20 -34.64 -45.93
N LYS A 147 -13.04 -34.34 -46.91
CA LYS A 147 -12.77 -34.57 -48.33
C LYS A 147 -13.24 -33.36 -49.15
N PRO A 148 -12.43 -32.80 -50.06
CA PRO A 148 -12.85 -31.69 -50.92
C PRO A 148 -14.17 -32.00 -51.64
N GLY A 149 -15.13 -31.08 -51.56
CA GLY A 149 -16.46 -31.22 -52.19
C GLY A 149 -17.46 -32.15 -51.47
N LYS A 150 -17.15 -32.65 -50.26
CA LYS A 150 -18.12 -33.35 -49.40
C LYS A 150 -18.24 -32.66 -48.04
N ALA A 151 -19.39 -32.83 -47.39
CA ALA A 151 -19.60 -32.40 -46.01
C ALA A 151 -18.62 -33.13 -45.06
N GLN A 152 -18.04 -32.39 -44.13
CA GLN A 152 -17.15 -32.91 -43.08
C GLN A 152 -17.95 -33.81 -42.12
N SER A 153 -17.34 -34.90 -41.64
CA SER A 153 -17.96 -35.82 -40.69
C SER A 153 -17.15 -35.85 -39.40
N ASP A 154 -17.74 -35.35 -38.32
CA ASP A 154 -17.08 -35.18 -37.02
C ASP A 154 -17.74 -36.06 -35.94
N ILE A 155 -16.93 -36.64 -35.06
CA ILE A 155 -17.37 -37.27 -33.81
C ILE A 155 -16.59 -36.69 -32.63
N THR A 156 -17.24 -36.55 -31.47
CA THR A 156 -16.67 -35.95 -30.25
C THR A 156 -16.78 -36.93 -29.08
N ALA A 157 -15.75 -37.07 -28.26
CA ALA A 157 -15.75 -37.91 -27.06
C ALA A 157 -14.98 -37.26 -25.88
N GLY A 158 -15.40 -37.63 -24.66
CA GLY A 158 -14.85 -37.12 -23.40
C GLY A 158 -15.21 -35.66 -23.07
N ALA A 159 -14.78 -35.19 -21.90
CA ALA A 159 -14.90 -33.80 -21.44
C ALA A 159 -13.87 -33.49 -20.35
N GLY A 160 -13.43 -32.22 -20.26
CA GLY A 160 -12.49 -31.78 -19.22
C GLY A 160 -11.10 -32.43 -19.30
N LEU A 161 -10.67 -32.87 -20.48
CA LEU A 161 -9.45 -33.65 -20.71
C LEU A 161 -8.16 -32.82 -20.65
N ASN A 162 -8.27 -31.52 -20.37
CA ASN A 162 -7.18 -30.55 -20.24
C ASN A 162 -6.82 -30.28 -18.76
N ASN A 163 -6.88 -31.32 -17.93
CA ASN A 163 -6.76 -31.27 -16.47
C ASN A 163 -5.37 -31.70 -15.95
N GLY A 164 -4.36 -31.79 -16.82
CA GLY A 164 -3.00 -32.22 -16.47
C GLY A 164 -2.84 -33.71 -16.13
N GLN A 165 -3.90 -34.52 -16.19
CA GLN A 165 -3.87 -35.97 -16.01
C GLN A 165 -3.74 -36.71 -17.35
N TRP A 166 -3.27 -37.95 -17.29
CA TRP A 166 -3.13 -38.82 -18.46
C TRP A 166 -4.49 -39.38 -18.88
N HIS A 167 -4.92 -39.01 -20.09
CA HIS A 167 -6.10 -39.54 -20.74
C HIS A 167 -5.71 -40.49 -21.88
N SER A 168 -6.42 -41.61 -22.01
CA SER A 168 -6.23 -42.59 -23.09
C SER A 168 -7.15 -42.26 -24.25
N VAL A 169 -6.63 -42.23 -25.48
CA VAL A 169 -7.43 -42.08 -26.70
C VAL A 169 -7.18 -43.28 -27.60
N SER A 170 -8.26 -43.87 -28.09
CA SER A 170 -8.24 -44.90 -29.13
C SER A 170 -9.20 -44.50 -30.24
N LEU A 171 -8.69 -44.46 -31.47
CA LEU A 171 -9.49 -44.27 -32.67
C LEU A 171 -9.37 -45.50 -33.57
N SER A 172 -10.49 -45.89 -34.18
CA SER A 172 -10.52 -46.88 -35.25
C SER A 172 -11.44 -46.38 -36.36
N ALA A 173 -10.93 -46.37 -37.58
CA ALA A 173 -11.69 -46.08 -38.79
C ALA A 173 -11.55 -47.25 -39.75
N LYS A 174 -12.62 -48.05 -39.88
CA LYS A 174 -12.64 -49.28 -40.68
C LYS A 174 -13.71 -49.19 -41.75
N ARG A 175 -13.31 -49.28 -43.01
CA ARG A 175 -14.18 -49.12 -44.20
C ARG A 175 -14.97 -47.80 -44.15
N SER A 176 -16.23 -47.82 -43.73
CA SER A 176 -17.09 -46.65 -43.60
C SER A 176 -17.45 -46.29 -42.16
N ARG A 177 -17.00 -47.04 -41.15
CA ARG A 177 -17.32 -46.79 -39.73
C ARG A 177 -16.14 -46.13 -39.01
N MET A 178 -16.41 -45.02 -38.33
CA MET A 178 -15.52 -44.35 -37.40
C MET A 178 -15.88 -44.72 -35.96
N SER A 179 -14.86 -44.79 -35.10
CA SER A 179 -14.97 -45.02 -33.67
C SER A 179 -13.91 -44.18 -32.94
N LEU A 180 -14.32 -43.49 -31.89
CA LEU A 180 -13.46 -42.73 -30.99
C LEU A 180 -13.83 -43.08 -29.54
N MET A 181 -12.85 -43.51 -28.76
CA MET A 181 -13.01 -43.88 -27.36
C MET A 181 -11.97 -43.14 -26.50
N VAL A 182 -12.41 -42.64 -25.35
CA VAL A 182 -11.57 -41.95 -24.36
C VAL A 182 -11.62 -42.74 -23.04
N ASP A 183 -10.48 -42.86 -22.37
CA ASP A 183 -10.28 -43.53 -21.06
C ASP A 183 -10.81 -44.97 -20.95
N ASN A 184 -10.95 -45.65 -22.09
CA ASN A 184 -11.59 -46.96 -22.21
C ASN A 184 -13.05 -47.00 -21.71
N ASP A 185 -13.71 -45.85 -21.59
CA ASP A 185 -15.13 -45.77 -21.30
C ASP A 185 -15.94 -46.09 -22.55
N VAL A 186 -16.43 -47.33 -22.60
CA VAL A 186 -17.30 -47.84 -23.67
C VAL A 186 -18.63 -47.07 -23.72
N THR A 187 -19.13 -46.56 -22.59
CA THR A 187 -20.40 -45.81 -22.53
C THR A 187 -20.30 -44.40 -23.10
N SER A 188 -19.11 -43.81 -23.06
CA SER A 188 -18.78 -42.51 -23.66
C SER A 188 -18.15 -42.61 -25.06
N SER A 189 -18.16 -43.80 -25.67
CA SER A 189 -17.57 -44.01 -27.00
C SER A 189 -18.44 -43.42 -28.11
N ALA A 190 -17.81 -42.70 -29.04
CA ALA A 190 -18.48 -42.06 -30.16
C ALA A 190 -18.30 -42.87 -31.44
N HIS A 191 -19.36 -43.01 -32.23
CA HIS A 191 -19.36 -43.74 -33.49
C HIS A 191 -20.10 -42.95 -34.58
N ALA A 192 -19.60 -43.02 -35.82
CA ALA A 192 -20.29 -42.51 -37.00
C ALA A 192 -20.08 -43.43 -38.21
N SER A 193 -20.92 -43.25 -39.24
CA SER A 193 -20.75 -43.88 -40.54
C SER A 193 -20.61 -42.82 -41.63
N VAL A 194 -19.59 -42.96 -42.48
CA VAL A 194 -19.16 -41.97 -43.47
C VAL A 194 -19.46 -42.50 -44.88
N PRO A 195 -19.96 -41.68 -45.82
CA PRO A 195 -20.27 -42.12 -47.20
C PRO A 195 -19.01 -42.20 -48.10
N ILE A 196 -17.94 -42.80 -47.59
CA ILE A 196 -16.66 -43.09 -48.26
C ILE A 196 -16.02 -44.35 -47.65
N HIS A 197 -15.19 -45.04 -48.42
CA HIS A 197 -14.25 -46.02 -47.88
C HIS A 197 -12.98 -45.29 -47.42
N ILE A 198 -12.54 -45.62 -46.21
CA ILE A 198 -11.37 -45.06 -45.54
C ILE A 198 -10.22 -46.05 -45.73
N TYR A 199 -9.11 -45.55 -46.28
CA TYR A 199 -7.88 -46.31 -46.47
C TYR A 199 -6.71 -45.58 -45.79
N SER A 200 -5.87 -46.34 -45.10
CA SER A 200 -4.73 -45.82 -44.33
C SER A 200 -3.73 -45.03 -45.18
N GLY A 201 -3.07 -44.06 -44.55
CA GLY A 201 -2.09 -43.17 -45.15
C GLY A 201 -0.63 -43.61 -44.98
N ASP A 202 0.26 -42.85 -45.62
CA ASP A 202 1.71 -43.11 -45.65
C ASP A 202 2.43 -42.57 -44.39
N THR A 203 1.86 -41.54 -43.75
CA THR A 203 2.46 -40.84 -42.60
C THR A 203 1.39 -40.43 -41.59
N TYR A 204 1.72 -40.56 -40.30
CA TYR A 204 0.93 -40.07 -39.18
C TYR A 204 1.69 -38.94 -38.47
N TYR A 205 1.10 -37.75 -38.41
CA TYR A 205 1.68 -36.56 -37.78
C TYR A 205 1.03 -36.32 -36.43
N PHE A 206 1.74 -36.61 -35.34
CA PHE A 206 1.29 -36.33 -33.97
C PHE A 206 1.72 -34.93 -33.53
N GLY A 207 0.84 -34.27 -32.79
CA GLY A 207 1.06 -32.96 -32.15
C GLY A 207 1.13 -31.74 -33.06
N GLY A 208 1.53 -31.87 -34.32
CA GLY A 208 1.67 -30.76 -35.25
C GLY A 208 2.13 -31.25 -36.62
N CYS A 209 2.54 -30.34 -37.50
CA CYS A 209 3.00 -30.64 -38.85
C CYS A 209 4.18 -29.76 -39.29
N PRO A 210 5.03 -30.23 -40.22
CA PRO A 210 6.13 -29.43 -40.75
C PRO A 210 5.65 -28.24 -41.61
N ASN A 211 6.25 -27.07 -41.42
CA ASN A 211 5.89 -25.81 -42.10
C ASN A 211 6.25 -25.75 -43.60
N ASN A 212 6.97 -26.73 -44.15
CA ASN A 212 7.49 -26.67 -45.52
C ASN A 212 6.49 -27.20 -46.56
N GLY A 213 5.72 -26.29 -47.15
CA GLY A 213 5.01 -26.48 -48.41
C GLY A 213 3.48 -26.40 -48.32
N ASN A 214 2.84 -26.05 -49.45
CA ASN A 214 1.39 -25.89 -49.63
C ASN A 214 0.60 -27.24 -49.54
N SER A 215 0.88 -28.06 -48.54
CA SER A 215 0.09 -29.27 -48.26
C SER A 215 -1.24 -28.85 -47.63
N SER A 216 -2.36 -29.25 -48.25
CA SER A 216 -3.70 -29.09 -47.67
C SER A 216 -3.96 -30.07 -46.50
N GLU A 217 -2.95 -30.86 -46.14
CA GLU A 217 -3.03 -32.08 -45.34
C GLU A 217 -3.18 -31.80 -43.84
N CYS A 218 -2.77 -30.62 -43.37
CA CYS A 218 -2.74 -30.26 -41.96
C CYS A 218 -3.51 -28.97 -41.63
N LYS A 219 -4.63 -28.73 -42.33
CA LYS A 219 -5.54 -27.61 -42.04
C LYS A 219 -6.39 -27.89 -40.79
N SER A 220 -5.75 -27.86 -39.63
CA SER A 220 -6.41 -27.80 -38.33
C SER A 220 -7.00 -26.40 -38.08
N PRO A 221 -8.17 -26.26 -37.42
CA PRO A 221 -8.65 -24.97 -36.92
C PRO A 221 -7.81 -24.42 -35.75
N PHE A 222 -7.04 -25.29 -35.08
CA PHE A 222 -6.19 -24.96 -33.94
C PHE A 222 -4.71 -25.17 -34.26
N ALA A 223 -3.85 -24.48 -33.52
CA ALA A 223 -2.40 -24.68 -33.58
C ALA A 223 -1.98 -26.09 -33.07
N GLY A 224 -0.69 -26.42 -33.19
CA GLY A 224 -0.17 -27.69 -32.69
C GLY A 224 -0.38 -27.87 -31.18
N PHE A 225 -0.59 -29.12 -30.77
CA PHE A 225 -0.69 -29.52 -29.38
C PHE A 225 0.59 -29.23 -28.61
N GLN A 226 0.42 -28.71 -27.39
CA GLN A 226 1.46 -28.62 -26.38
C GLN A 226 1.03 -29.45 -25.18
N GLY A 227 1.95 -30.22 -24.62
CA GLY A 227 1.63 -31.28 -23.66
C GLY A 227 2.48 -32.52 -23.91
N CYS A 228 2.11 -33.63 -23.30
CA CYS A 228 2.84 -34.89 -23.47
C CYS A 228 1.99 -35.97 -24.15
N MET A 229 2.65 -36.88 -24.85
CA MET A 229 2.09 -38.16 -25.29
C MET A 229 2.95 -39.32 -24.82
N ARG A 230 2.36 -40.51 -24.68
CA ARG A 230 3.05 -41.79 -24.43
C ARG A 230 2.19 -42.96 -24.91
N LEU A 231 2.74 -44.18 -24.89
CA LEU A 231 2.03 -45.41 -25.29
C LEU A 231 1.39 -45.31 -26.69
N ILE A 232 2.09 -44.67 -27.63
CA ILE A 232 1.63 -44.47 -28.99
C ILE A 232 1.65 -45.81 -29.73
N THR A 233 0.56 -46.15 -30.41
CA THR A 233 0.44 -47.32 -31.27
C THR A 233 -0.02 -46.92 -32.68
N THR A 234 0.50 -47.62 -33.69
CA THR A 234 0.04 -47.49 -35.08
C THR A 234 -0.30 -48.90 -35.61
N GLY A 235 -1.58 -49.12 -35.90
CA GLY A 235 -2.12 -50.47 -36.08
C GLY A 235 -1.93 -51.31 -34.81
N ASN A 236 -1.30 -52.48 -34.95
CA ASN A 236 -0.97 -53.38 -33.83
C ASN A 236 0.48 -53.24 -33.33
N LYS A 237 1.20 -52.16 -33.71
CA LYS A 237 2.60 -51.94 -33.30
C LYS A 237 2.68 -50.79 -32.30
N ALA A 238 3.33 -51.02 -31.16
CA ALA A 238 3.77 -49.95 -30.28
C ALA A 238 4.95 -49.20 -30.91
N VAL A 239 4.98 -47.88 -30.72
CA VAL A 239 6.05 -47.01 -31.21
C VAL A 239 7.17 -46.98 -30.18
N ASP A 240 8.39 -47.35 -30.58
CA ASP A 240 9.57 -47.18 -29.74
C ASP A 240 10.10 -45.74 -29.84
N LEU A 241 9.86 -44.97 -28.79
CA LEU A 241 10.32 -43.58 -28.69
C LEU A 241 11.84 -43.45 -28.47
N ILE A 242 12.54 -44.52 -28.03
CA ILE A 242 14.00 -44.54 -27.96
C ILE A 242 14.59 -44.58 -29.38
N SER A 243 14.03 -45.40 -30.27
CA SER A 243 14.37 -45.38 -31.71
C SER A 243 14.07 -44.03 -32.37
N VAL A 244 13.00 -43.34 -31.96
CA VAL A 244 12.73 -41.96 -32.41
C VAL A 244 13.85 -41.01 -31.95
N GLN A 245 14.24 -41.04 -30.68
CA GLN A 245 15.33 -40.22 -30.14
C GLN A 245 16.68 -40.49 -30.81
N GLN A 246 16.92 -41.72 -31.25
CA GLN A 246 18.11 -42.13 -32.00
C GLN A 246 18.05 -41.78 -33.50
N ASN A 247 16.97 -41.12 -33.97
CA ASN A 247 16.69 -40.84 -35.38
C ASN A 247 16.64 -42.09 -36.28
N SER A 248 16.37 -43.27 -35.71
CA SER A 248 16.20 -44.52 -36.47
C SER A 248 14.74 -44.80 -36.85
N LEU A 249 13.79 -44.10 -36.23
CA LEU A 249 12.34 -44.19 -36.51
C LEU A 249 11.69 -42.80 -36.62
N GLY A 250 11.05 -42.54 -37.77
CA GLY A 250 10.26 -41.32 -37.99
C GLY A 250 11.11 -40.05 -38.17
N ASN A 251 10.46 -38.90 -37.98
CA ASN A 251 11.08 -37.57 -38.02
C ASN A 251 10.35 -36.64 -37.05
N PHE A 252 11.01 -35.67 -36.44
CA PHE A 252 10.39 -34.79 -35.44
C PHE A 252 10.98 -33.38 -35.39
N SER A 253 10.28 -32.46 -34.73
CA SER A 253 10.76 -31.12 -34.42
C SER A 253 10.29 -30.65 -33.04
N ASN A 254 11.16 -29.97 -32.31
CA ASN A 254 10.90 -29.36 -31.00
C ASN A 254 10.23 -30.32 -30.00
N LEU A 255 10.74 -31.55 -29.88
CA LEU A 255 10.28 -32.53 -28.90
C LEU A 255 11.33 -32.77 -27.81
N GLN A 256 10.86 -33.00 -26.59
CA GLN A 256 11.67 -33.54 -25.50
C GLN A 256 11.20 -34.97 -25.22
N ILE A 257 12.04 -35.96 -25.53
CA ILE A 257 11.75 -37.38 -25.31
C ILE A 257 12.26 -37.79 -23.91
N ASP A 258 11.63 -38.80 -23.32
CA ASP A 258 11.89 -39.37 -21.97
C ASP A 258 11.49 -38.47 -20.79
N LEU A 259 11.21 -37.18 -21.01
CA LEU A 259 10.59 -36.30 -20.01
C LEU A 259 9.19 -35.85 -20.41
N CYS A 260 8.30 -35.73 -19.42
CA CYS A 260 7.01 -35.06 -19.57
C CYS A 260 6.96 -33.76 -18.74
N GLY A 261 7.42 -32.66 -19.35
CA GLY A 261 7.65 -31.37 -18.69
C GLY A 261 6.44 -30.43 -18.61
N ILE A 262 5.23 -30.92 -18.30
CA ILE A 262 4.10 -30.02 -18.02
C ILE A 262 4.26 -29.43 -16.61
N ILE A 263 4.11 -28.11 -16.49
CA ILE A 263 4.18 -27.38 -15.21
C ILE A 263 2.75 -27.06 -14.78
N ASP A 264 2.42 -27.32 -13.51
CA ASP A 264 1.16 -26.86 -12.90
C ASP A 264 1.37 -25.43 -12.39
N ARG A 265 0.74 -24.45 -13.06
CA ARG A 265 0.83 -23.02 -12.72
C ARG A 265 -0.26 -22.54 -11.77
N CYS A 266 -1.18 -23.42 -11.37
CA CYS A 266 -2.15 -23.15 -10.29
C CYS A 266 -1.76 -23.80 -8.96
N LEU A 267 -0.56 -24.39 -8.85
CA LEU A 267 -0.05 -25.00 -7.63
C LEU A 267 1.41 -24.55 -7.33
N PRO A 268 1.64 -23.67 -6.33
CA PRO A 268 0.64 -23.01 -5.48
C PRO A 268 -0.30 -22.10 -6.26
N ASN A 269 -1.49 -21.82 -5.71
CA ASN A 269 -2.42 -20.88 -6.34
C ASN A 269 -1.89 -19.46 -6.14
N TYR A 270 -1.65 -18.75 -7.24
CA TYR A 270 -1.22 -17.34 -7.26
C TYR A 270 -2.39 -16.36 -7.45
N CYS A 271 -3.61 -16.85 -7.53
CA CYS A 271 -4.82 -16.03 -7.48
C CYS A 271 -5.14 -15.72 -6.02
N GLU A 272 -4.95 -14.47 -5.65
CA GLU A 272 -5.15 -13.93 -4.31
C GLU A 272 -6.65 -13.77 -4.00
N HIS A 273 -6.99 -13.47 -2.75
CA HIS A 273 -8.35 -13.19 -2.29
C HIS A 273 -9.41 -14.22 -2.74
N SER A 274 -9.04 -15.50 -2.72
CA SER A 274 -9.85 -16.66 -3.14
C SER A 274 -10.24 -16.69 -4.64
N GLY A 275 -9.48 -16.00 -5.50
CA GLY A 275 -9.68 -16.07 -6.96
C GLY A 275 -9.52 -17.49 -7.52
N GLU A 276 -10.40 -17.85 -8.47
CA GLU A 276 -10.37 -19.17 -9.10
C GLU A 276 -9.29 -19.21 -10.19
N CYS A 277 -8.33 -20.14 -10.05
CA CYS A 277 -7.23 -20.30 -11.02
C CYS A 277 -7.59 -21.31 -12.13
N THR A 278 -7.37 -20.89 -13.37
CA THR A 278 -7.36 -21.76 -14.54
C THR A 278 -6.03 -21.65 -15.27
N GLN A 279 -5.62 -22.64 -16.06
CA GLN A 279 -4.30 -22.65 -16.69
C GLN A 279 -4.26 -23.21 -18.11
N ALA A 280 -3.18 -22.86 -18.79
CA ALA A 280 -2.75 -23.27 -20.12
C ALA A 280 -1.23 -23.54 -20.10
N TRP A 281 -0.67 -23.93 -21.25
CA TRP A 281 0.74 -24.35 -21.38
C TRP A 281 1.77 -23.34 -20.87
N ASN A 282 1.58 -22.05 -21.15
CA ASN A 282 2.51 -20.96 -20.87
C ASN A 282 1.98 -19.91 -19.88
N SER A 283 0.79 -20.13 -19.30
CA SER A 283 0.06 -19.08 -18.58
C SER A 283 -0.99 -19.68 -17.65
N PHE A 284 -1.27 -19.00 -16.54
CA PHE A 284 -2.49 -19.17 -15.76
C PHE A 284 -3.41 -17.93 -15.89
N TYR A 285 -4.62 -18.00 -15.36
CA TYR A 285 -5.60 -16.93 -15.38
C TYR A 285 -6.42 -16.97 -14.11
N CYS A 286 -6.55 -15.82 -13.44
CA CYS A 286 -7.37 -15.67 -12.25
C CYS A 286 -8.75 -15.12 -12.61
N ASN A 287 -9.78 -15.76 -12.10
CA ASN A 287 -11.14 -15.23 -12.12
C ASN A 287 -11.41 -14.53 -10.78
N CYS A 288 -11.36 -13.19 -10.79
CA CYS A 288 -11.62 -12.34 -9.62
C CYS A 288 -13.12 -11.98 -9.45
N THR A 289 -14.01 -12.59 -10.23
CA THR A 289 -15.45 -12.30 -10.13
C THR A 289 -15.96 -12.68 -8.74
N ASN A 290 -16.66 -11.75 -8.08
CA ASN A 290 -17.19 -11.89 -6.71
C ASN A 290 -16.14 -11.98 -5.58
N THR A 291 -14.86 -11.69 -5.81
CA THR A 291 -13.88 -11.60 -4.70
C THR A 291 -13.89 -10.22 -4.03
N GLY A 292 -14.23 -9.16 -4.77
CA GLY A 292 -14.01 -7.77 -4.35
C GLY A 292 -12.68 -7.18 -4.83
N TYR A 293 -11.90 -7.94 -5.61
CA TYR A 293 -10.56 -7.58 -6.08
C TYR A 293 -10.47 -7.69 -7.61
N THR A 294 -9.40 -7.11 -8.16
CA THR A 294 -9.13 -7.04 -9.60
C THR A 294 -7.61 -7.16 -9.86
N GLY A 295 -7.21 -7.00 -11.12
CA GLY A 295 -5.86 -7.26 -11.59
C GLY A 295 -5.67 -8.71 -12.04
N SER A 296 -4.49 -9.01 -12.59
CA SER A 296 -4.17 -10.31 -13.21
C SER A 296 -4.03 -11.47 -12.20
N THR A 297 -3.76 -11.15 -10.93
CA THR A 297 -3.67 -12.07 -9.79
C THR A 297 -4.74 -11.86 -8.71
N CYS A 298 -5.73 -10.98 -8.93
CA CYS A 298 -6.72 -10.57 -7.92
C CYS A 298 -6.12 -9.89 -6.67
N HIS A 299 -4.97 -9.20 -6.81
CA HIS A 299 -4.27 -8.56 -5.70
C HIS A 299 -4.97 -7.28 -5.20
N TYR A 300 -5.45 -6.43 -6.10
CA TYR A 300 -5.90 -5.07 -5.78
C TYR A 300 -7.40 -4.98 -5.49
N SER A 301 -7.80 -4.35 -4.38
CA SER A 301 -9.20 -4.13 -4.02
C SER A 301 -9.92 -3.17 -4.97
N ILE A 302 -11.21 -3.40 -5.26
CA ILE A 302 -12.05 -2.47 -6.03
C ILE A 302 -12.72 -1.39 -5.16
N TYR A 303 -12.46 -1.40 -3.85
CA TYR A 303 -13.08 -0.52 -2.87
C TYR A 303 -12.04 0.39 -2.20
N GLU A 304 -12.50 1.54 -1.71
CA GLU A 304 -11.64 2.48 -0.98
C GLU A 304 -11.43 2.01 0.47
N GLN A 305 -10.30 2.38 1.07
CA GLN A 305 -9.94 1.90 2.42
C GLN A 305 -10.75 2.55 3.54
N SER A 306 -11.33 3.74 3.30
CA SER A 306 -12.06 4.53 4.29
C SER A 306 -13.21 5.34 3.69
N CYS A 307 -14.16 5.76 4.52
CA CYS A 307 -15.20 6.71 4.11
C CYS A 307 -14.64 8.10 3.73
N GLU A 308 -13.47 8.48 4.28
CA GLU A 308 -12.79 9.74 3.93
C GLU A 308 -12.19 9.67 2.52
N ALA A 309 -11.57 8.54 2.15
CA ALA A 309 -11.10 8.29 0.79
C ALA A 309 -12.23 8.40 -0.24
N TYR A 310 -13.40 7.81 0.03
CA TYR A 310 -14.59 7.99 -0.81
C TYR A 310 -15.05 9.45 -0.92
N LYS A 311 -15.01 10.23 0.16
CA LYS A 311 -15.35 11.66 0.11
C LYS A 311 -14.35 12.44 -0.73
N HIS A 312 -13.06 12.09 -0.66
CA HIS A 312 -12.01 12.71 -1.48
C HIS A 312 -12.11 12.38 -2.97
N THR A 313 -12.72 11.25 -3.36
CA THR A 313 -13.08 10.96 -4.77
C THR A 313 -14.39 11.62 -5.23
N GLY A 314 -15.09 12.33 -4.34
CA GLY A 314 -16.28 13.12 -4.65
C GLY A 314 -17.62 12.44 -4.32
N ASN A 315 -17.60 11.32 -3.60
CA ASN A 315 -18.83 10.62 -3.20
C ASN A 315 -19.56 11.32 -2.03
N THR A 316 -20.83 10.96 -1.83
CA THR A 316 -21.71 11.50 -0.79
C THR A 316 -22.10 10.44 0.24
N SER A 317 -22.79 10.81 1.32
CA SER A 317 -23.27 9.86 2.34
C SER A 317 -24.07 8.69 1.75
N GLY A 318 -23.85 7.48 2.27
CA GLY A 318 -24.48 6.25 1.79
C GLY A 318 -23.88 4.98 2.38
N PHE A 319 -24.34 3.81 1.91
CA PHE A 319 -23.71 2.53 2.23
C PHE A 319 -22.59 2.23 1.23
N TYR A 320 -21.41 1.91 1.74
CA TYR A 320 -20.22 1.58 0.94
C TYR A 320 -19.56 0.33 1.49
N TYR A 321 -18.96 -0.46 0.61
CA TYR A 321 -17.94 -1.43 1.02
C TYR A 321 -16.64 -0.66 1.24
N ILE A 322 -15.97 -0.87 2.36
CA ILE A 322 -14.59 -0.40 2.57
C ILE A 322 -13.66 -1.59 2.73
N ASP A 323 -12.40 -1.40 2.37
CA ASP A 323 -11.36 -2.42 2.44
C ASP A 323 -10.14 -1.88 3.21
N SER A 324 -10.20 -1.93 4.55
CA SER A 324 -9.31 -1.12 5.41
C SER A 324 -7.82 -1.49 5.37
N ASP A 325 -7.43 -2.61 4.77
CA ASP A 325 -6.03 -2.99 4.51
C ASP A 325 -5.73 -3.18 3.00
N GLY A 326 -6.65 -2.82 2.09
CA GLY A 326 -6.39 -2.73 0.66
C GLY A 326 -6.05 -4.08 0.01
N SER A 327 -4.78 -4.31 -0.32
CA SER A 327 -4.28 -5.61 -0.84
C SER A 327 -3.84 -6.56 0.28
N GLY A 328 -4.20 -6.26 1.53
CA GLY A 328 -3.94 -7.08 2.71
C GLY A 328 -4.91 -8.27 2.84
N PRO A 329 -4.73 -9.13 3.87
CA PRO A 329 -5.48 -10.38 3.99
C PRO A 329 -6.95 -10.26 4.43
N LEU A 330 -7.43 -9.07 4.84
CA LEU A 330 -8.83 -8.91 5.23
C LEU A 330 -9.69 -8.62 4.00
N GLY A 331 -10.93 -9.13 3.99
CA GLY A 331 -11.88 -8.84 2.92
C GLY A 331 -12.59 -7.50 3.10
N PRO A 332 -13.19 -6.93 2.04
CA PRO A 332 -14.02 -5.73 2.15
C PRO A 332 -15.31 -6.00 2.92
N PHE A 333 -15.83 -4.98 3.60
CA PHE A 333 -17.07 -5.09 4.38
C PHE A 333 -17.94 -3.83 4.31
N LEU A 334 -19.24 -4.00 4.51
CA LEU A 334 -20.24 -2.94 4.34
C LEU A 334 -20.32 -2.05 5.59
N VAL A 335 -20.19 -0.74 5.38
CA VAL A 335 -20.36 0.33 6.38
C VAL A 335 -21.35 1.38 5.88
N TYR A 336 -21.84 2.22 6.80
CA TYR A 336 -22.53 3.45 6.42
C TYR A 336 -21.57 4.64 6.58
N CYS A 337 -21.30 5.33 5.48
CA CYS A 337 -20.51 6.56 5.47
C CYS A 337 -21.44 7.76 5.58
N ASN A 338 -21.27 8.60 6.59
CA ASN A 338 -21.89 9.93 6.66
C ASN A 338 -20.85 11.00 6.30
N MET A 339 -20.98 11.63 5.15
CA MET A 339 -19.99 12.55 4.56
C MET A 339 -20.46 14.02 4.53
N THR A 340 -21.44 14.42 5.36
CA THR A 340 -22.08 15.75 5.29
C THR A 340 -21.13 16.89 5.67
N ASP A 341 -20.68 16.93 6.92
CA ASP A 341 -19.71 17.91 7.42
C ASP A 341 -18.40 17.17 7.76
N THR A 342 -18.40 16.52 8.93
CA THR A 342 -17.38 15.56 9.36
C THR A 342 -17.70 14.18 8.82
N THR A 343 -16.68 13.49 8.31
CA THR A 343 -16.83 12.17 7.69
C THR A 343 -16.82 11.07 8.74
N TRP A 344 -17.93 10.36 8.90
CA TRP A 344 -18.07 9.27 9.85
C TRP A 344 -18.26 7.93 9.15
N THR A 345 -17.40 6.98 9.49
CA THR A 345 -17.59 5.54 9.27
C THR A 345 -18.43 4.99 10.41
N ILE A 346 -19.67 4.57 10.12
CA ILE A 346 -20.63 4.05 11.10
C ILE A 346 -20.74 2.54 10.95
N ILE A 347 -20.35 1.80 11.99
CA ILE A 347 -20.32 0.33 11.99
C ILE A 347 -21.33 -0.21 13.00
N GLN A 348 -22.28 -1.01 12.50
CA GLN A 348 -23.43 -1.51 13.26
C GLN A 348 -23.14 -2.85 13.95
N HIS A 349 -23.94 -3.16 14.97
CA HIS A 349 -23.93 -4.45 15.67
C HIS A 349 -25.36 -4.94 15.97
N ASN A 350 -25.47 -6.18 16.41
CA ASN A 350 -26.72 -6.91 16.63
C ASN A 350 -27.53 -6.48 17.87
N ASN A 351 -27.15 -5.44 18.61
CA ASN A 351 -27.73 -5.14 19.93
C ASN A 351 -27.86 -3.63 20.20
N THR A 352 -28.69 -2.97 19.39
CA THR A 352 -28.91 -1.52 19.40
C THR A 352 -30.13 -1.06 20.23
N ASP A 353 -30.94 -2.01 20.70
CA ASP A 353 -32.16 -1.76 21.50
C ASP A 353 -31.86 -1.65 23.01
N LEU A 354 -32.68 -0.87 23.72
CA LEU A 354 -32.60 -0.73 25.17
C LEU A 354 -33.04 -2.02 25.89
N THR A 355 -32.08 -2.79 26.40
CA THR A 355 -32.33 -4.08 27.04
C THR A 355 -32.42 -3.96 28.55
N ARG A 356 -33.52 -4.43 29.16
CA ARG A 356 -33.74 -4.45 30.63
C ARG A 356 -33.21 -5.73 31.27
N VAL A 357 -32.62 -5.59 32.45
CA VAL A 357 -31.96 -6.66 33.21
C VAL A 357 -32.47 -6.72 34.64
N LYS A 358 -32.76 -7.94 35.12
CA LYS A 358 -33.14 -8.27 36.50
C LYS A 358 -32.54 -9.63 36.89
N ASN A 359 -32.40 -9.89 38.18
CA ASN A 359 -31.97 -11.18 38.75
C ASN A 359 -30.54 -11.61 38.36
N ALA A 360 -29.65 -10.66 38.03
CA ALA A 360 -28.24 -10.91 37.79
C ALA A 360 -27.38 -10.56 39.01
N ASN A 361 -26.45 -11.44 39.36
CA ASN A 361 -25.52 -11.31 40.49
C ASN A 361 -24.09 -11.72 40.09
N ARG A 362 -23.14 -11.78 41.03
CA ARG A 362 -21.74 -12.13 40.71
C ARG A 362 -21.51 -13.60 40.33
N GLU A 363 -22.37 -14.51 40.79
CA GLU A 363 -22.27 -15.95 40.48
C GLU A 363 -22.97 -16.29 39.17
N ASN A 364 -24.03 -15.54 38.84
CA ASN A 364 -24.80 -15.60 37.60
C ASN A 364 -24.95 -14.19 37.01
N PRO A 365 -23.89 -13.66 36.37
CA PRO A 365 -23.90 -12.32 35.76
C PRO A 365 -24.76 -12.29 34.50
N HIS A 366 -25.32 -11.12 34.19
CA HIS A 366 -25.90 -10.89 32.87
C HIS A 366 -24.79 -10.40 31.93
N THR A 367 -24.27 -11.32 31.14
CA THR A 367 -23.22 -11.08 30.14
C THR A 367 -23.82 -10.99 28.74
N VAL A 368 -23.34 -10.01 27.97
CA VAL A 368 -23.83 -9.67 26.64
C VAL A 368 -22.65 -9.59 25.69
N PHE A 369 -22.59 -10.48 24.70
CA PHE A 369 -21.59 -10.44 23.65
C PHE A 369 -22.11 -9.64 22.44
N VAL A 370 -21.36 -8.61 22.04
CA VAL A 370 -21.70 -7.69 20.96
C VAL A 370 -21.14 -8.24 19.65
N LYS A 371 -22.00 -8.50 18.67
CA LYS A 371 -21.60 -8.98 17.33
C LYS A 371 -21.79 -7.87 16.30
N TYR A 372 -20.69 -7.33 15.81
CA TYR A 372 -20.64 -6.36 14.72
C TYR A 372 -20.91 -7.00 13.35
N THR A 373 -21.20 -6.16 12.36
CA THR A 373 -21.28 -6.58 10.94
C THR A 373 -19.93 -6.93 10.34
N ALA A 374 -18.84 -6.40 10.90
CA ALA A 374 -17.45 -6.65 10.53
C ALA A 374 -16.77 -7.64 11.49
N THR A 375 -15.66 -8.26 11.06
CA THR A 375 -14.81 -9.09 11.94
C THR A 375 -14.00 -8.21 12.90
N LEU A 376 -13.41 -8.81 13.94
CA LEU A 376 -12.61 -8.04 14.92
C LEU A 376 -11.36 -7.44 14.28
N GLU A 377 -10.74 -8.15 13.34
CA GLU A 377 -9.58 -7.72 12.58
C GLU A 377 -9.92 -6.52 11.67
N GLN A 378 -11.05 -6.59 10.96
CA GLN A 378 -11.58 -5.47 10.16
C GLN A 378 -11.84 -4.22 11.02
N LEU A 379 -12.53 -4.39 12.16
CA LEU A 379 -12.76 -3.30 13.12
C LEU A 379 -11.44 -2.70 13.61
N GLN A 380 -10.46 -3.55 13.94
CA GLN A 380 -9.17 -3.13 14.47
C GLN A 380 -8.36 -2.37 13.41
N ALA A 381 -8.40 -2.78 12.14
CA ALA A 381 -7.86 -2.03 11.01
C ALA A 381 -8.54 -0.65 10.88
N THR A 382 -9.86 -0.59 10.70
CA THR A 382 -10.58 0.69 10.53
C THR A 382 -10.37 1.64 11.72
N ILE A 383 -10.38 1.13 12.95
CA ILE A 383 -10.08 1.93 14.14
C ILE A 383 -8.65 2.48 14.03
N ASN A 384 -7.65 1.64 13.75
CA ASN A 384 -6.25 2.08 13.71
C ASN A 384 -6.02 3.21 12.68
N TYR A 385 -6.64 3.12 11.50
CA TYR A 385 -6.58 4.16 10.45
C TYR A 385 -7.28 5.48 10.83
N ALA A 386 -8.38 5.41 11.57
CA ALA A 386 -9.15 6.60 11.97
C ALA A 386 -8.35 7.53 12.91
N GLU A 387 -8.61 8.83 12.83
CA GLU A 387 -8.06 9.80 13.78
C GLU A 387 -8.71 9.66 15.16
N HIS A 388 -10.04 9.54 15.17
CA HIS A 388 -10.87 9.46 16.36
C HIS A 388 -11.96 8.40 16.20
N CYS A 389 -12.24 7.65 17.27
CA CYS A 389 -13.37 6.74 17.32
C CYS A 389 -14.11 6.92 18.65
N GLU A 390 -15.43 6.82 18.62
CA GLU A 390 -16.30 6.87 19.80
C GLU A 390 -17.48 5.91 19.69
N GLN A 391 -18.04 5.55 20.84
CA GLN A 391 -19.21 4.69 20.93
C GLN A 391 -20.08 5.12 22.13
N GLU A 392 -21.36 5.36 21.90
CA GLU A 392 -22.31 5.70 22.98
C GLU A 392 -22.61 4.44 23.81
N LEU A 393 -22.45 4.52 25.13
CA LEU A 393 -22.89 3.49 26.07
C LEU A 393 -23.83 4.14 27.09
N ALA A 394 -25.12 3.79 26.99
CA ALA A 394 -26.15 4.23 27.92
C ALA A 394 -26.39 3.16 28.98
N TYR A 395 -26.30 3.56 30.25
CA TYR A 395 -26.65 2.72 31.39
C TYR A 395 -27.69 3.44 32.25
N HIS A 396 -28.87 2.83 32.34
CA HIS A 396 -29.97 3.26 33.20
C HIS A 396 -30.10 2.28 34.36
N CYS A 397 -30.42 2.81 35.53
CA CYS A 397 -30.39 2.06 36.77
C CYS A 397 -31.49 2.46 37.72
N LYS A 398 -31.93 1.50 38.52
CA LYS A 398 -32.79 1.66 39.68
C LYS A 398 -32.26 0.67 40.70
N LYS A 399 -31.63 1.14 41.77
CA LYS A 399 -30.87 0.31 42.74
C LYS A 399 -29.84 -0.66 42.12
N SER A 400 -29.33 -0.35 40.93
CA SER A 400 -28.26 -1.13 40.29
C SER A 400 -27.03 -0.25 40.15
N ARG A 401 -25.98 -0.58 40.90
CA ARG A 401 -24.75 0.21 41.04
C ARG A 401 -23.70 -0.25 40.03
N LEU A 402 -22.79 0.65 39.69
CA LEU A 402 -21.65 0.38 38.82
C LEU A 402 -20.42 0.00 39.65
N LEU A 403 -20.18 0.68 40.77
CA LEU A 403 -19.02 0.52 41.64
C LEU A 403 -19.41 0.30 43.11
N ASN A 404 -18.67 -0.55 43.83
CA ASN A 404 -18.86 -0.71 45.28
C ASN A 404 -17.98 0.25 46.08
N ASN A 405 -18.63 1.10 46.89
CA ASN A 405 -18.00 2.24 47.59
C ASN A 405 -17.09 1.86 48.78
N GLN A 406 -16.99 0.58 49.15
CA GLN A 406 -16.18 0.13 50.29
C GLN A 406 -14.79 -0.36 49.90
N ASP A 407 -14.62 -0.90 48.68
CA ASP A 407 -13.37 -1.54 48.22
C ASP A 407 -12.97 -1.16 46.77
N GLY A 408 -13.77 -0.35 46.07
CA GLY A 408 -13.55 0.00 44.66
C GLY A 408 -13.82 -1.13 43.65
N ILE A 409 -14.31 -2.29 44.10
CA ILE A 409 -14.58 -3.44 43.22
C ILE A 409 -15.79 -3.12 42.31
N PRO A 410 -15.68 -3.31 40.98
CA PRO A 410 -16.80 -3.11 40.07
C PRO A 410 -17.95 -4.10 40.30
N LEU A 411 -19.14 -3.66 39.91
CA LEU A 411 -20.40 -4.42 39.91
C LEU A 411 -21.00 -4.53 38.50
N SER A 412 -20.73 -3.55 37.63
CA SER A 412 -20.97 -3.67 36.19
C SER A 412 -19.77 -3.09 35.44
N TRP A 413 -19.39 -3.72 34.33
CA TRP A 413 -18.23 -3.34 33.52
C TRP A 413 -18.45 -3.71 32.05
N TRP A 414 -17.53 -3.29 31.20
CA TRP A 414 -17.50 -3.69 29.80
C TRP A 414 -16.11 -4.20 29.41
N VAL A 415 -16.02 -4.92 28.30
CA VAL A 415 -14.77 -5.42 27.72
C VAL A 415 -14.63 -4.89 26.31
N GLY A 416 -13.41 -4.52 25.96
CA GLY A 416 -13.05 -3.90 24.68
C GLY A 416 -12.25 -4.81 23.75
N ARG A 417 -11.59 -4.22 22.74
CA ARG A 417 -10.70 -4.97 21.82
C ARG A 417 -9.49 -5.61 22.50
N THR A 418 -9.03 -5.06 23.64
CA THR A 418 -7.87 -5.60 24.39
C THR A 418 -8.22 -6.82 25.25
N ASN A 419 -9.50 -7.21 25.31
CA ASN A 419 -10.01 -8.24 26.23
C ASN A 419 -9.77 -7.92 27.73
N GLU A 420 -9.53 -6.65 28.06
CA GLU A 420 -9.37 -6.17 29.43
C GLU A 420 -10.69 -5.60 29.97
N THR A 421 -10.91 -5.78 31.27
CA THR A 421 -12.09 -5.27 31.98
C THR A 421 -12.00 -3.76 32.20
N GLN A 422 -12.92 -3.01 31.61
CA GLN A 422 -13.00 -1.55 31.70
C GLN A 422 -14.10 -1.13 32.67
N THR A 423 -13.73 -0.33 33.68
CA THR A 423 -14.59 0.08 34.80
C THR A 423 -15.02 1.55 34.74
N TYR A 424 -14.48 2.31 33.80
CA TYR A 424 -14.97 3.65 33.48
C TYR A 424 -16.15 3.57 32.51
N TRP A 425 -17.07 4.52 32.60
CA TRP A 425 -18.28 4.59 31.77
C TRP A 425 -18.26 5.83 30.87
N GLY A 426 -19.32 6.02 30.08
CA GLY A 426 -19.42 7.10 29.11
C GLY A 426 -19.09 8.48 29.67
N GLY A 427 -18.30 9.25 28.91
CA GLY A 427 -17.81 10.57 29.30
C GLY A 427 -16.70 10.59 30.37
N SER A 428 -16.07 9.45 30.65
CA SER A 428 -14.93 9.34 31.57
C SER A 428 -13.67 8.79 30.89
N LEU A 429 -12.51 9.10 31.46
CA LEU A 429 -11.21 8.61 31.00
C LEU A 429 -10.85 7.26 31.67
N PRO A 430 -10.00 6.44 31.03
CA PRO A 430 -9.41 5.26 31.65
C PRO A 430 -8.77 5.56 33.02
N HIS A 431 -8.80 4.57 33.92
CA HIS A 431 -8.25 4.64 35.29
C HIS A 431 -8.95 5.60 36.27
N VAL A 432 -9.83 6.51 35.83
CA VAL A 432 -10.41 7.52 36.74
C VAL A 432 -11.56 6.99 37.61
N GLN A 433 -12.07 5.76 37.35
CA GLN A 433 -13.11 5.06 38.13
C GLN A 433 -14.33 5.93 38.47
N LYS A 434 -14.75 6.76 37.53
CA LYS A 434 -15.88 7.70 37.62
C LYS A 434 -16.71 7.65 36.35
N CYS A 435 -17.93 8.15 36.42
CA CYS A 435 -18.75 8.50 35.26
C CYS A 435 -18.63 10.01 34.97
N ALA A 436 -19.18 10.48 33.84
CA ALA A 436 -19.16 11.90 33.46
C ALA A 436 -19.52 12.85 34.62
N CYS A 437 -20.62 12.57 35.33
CA CYS A 437 -21.08 13.41 36.44
C CYS A 437 -20.07 13.48 37.61
N GLY A 438 -19.25 12.45 37.79
CA GLY A 438 -18.25 12.36 38.85
C GLY A 438 -16.97 13.14 38.53
N LEU A 439 -16.75 13.48 37.26
CA LEU A 439 -15.72 14.41 36.80
C LEU A 439 -16.22 15.86 36.88
N GLU A 440 -17.46 16.10 36.46
CA GLU A 440 -18.11 17.42 36.49
C GLU A 440 -18.49 17.89 37.90
N GLY A 441 -18.60 16.98 38.88
CA GLY A 441 -19.19 17.26 40.19
C GLY A 441 -20.72 17.44 40.15
N SER A 442 -21.38 16.93 39.10
CA SER A 442 -22.80 17.10 38.80
C SER A 442 -23.69 15.91 39.21
N CYS A 443 -23.13 14.86 39.83
CA CYS A 443 -23.89 13.66 40.19
C CYS A 443 -25.04 13.94 41.17
N ILE A 444 -26.11 13.16 41.04
CA ILE A 444 -27.32 13.16 41.88
C ILE A 444 -27.03 12.99 43.39
N ASP A 445 -25.93 12.32 43.71
CA ASP A 445 -25.33 12.25 45.05
C ASP A 445 -23.85 12.66 44.94
N SER A 446 -23.48 13.77 45.57
CA SER A 446 -22.12 14.32 45.52
C SER A 446 -21.09 13.51 46.31
N GLN A 447 -21.51 12.47 47.04
CA GLN A 447 -20.62 11.49 47.68
C GLN A 447 -20.34 10.26 46.80
N ARG A 448 -20.87 10.23 45.56
CA ARG A 448 -20.74 9.12 44.61
C ARG A 448 -19.99 9.52 43.34
N TYR A 449 -19.46 8.52 42.66
CA TYR A 449 -18.66 8.68 41.43
C TYR A 449 -19.47 8.52 40.13
N CYS A 450 -20.68 7.98 40.25
CA CYS A 450 -21.67 7.79 39.19
C CYS A 450 -23.08 8.00 39.77
N ASN A 451 -24.04 8.40 38.94
CA ASN A 451 -25.45 8.55 39.35
C ASN A 451 -26.05 7.22 39.83
N CYS A 452 -25.68 6.12 39.20
CA CYS A 452 -26.15 4.78 39.53
C CYS A 452 -25.62 4.24 40.88
N ASP A 453 -24.52 4.78 41.39
CA ASP A 453 -23.98 4.41 42.70
C ASP A 453 -24.75 5.03 43.88
N ALA A 454 -25.70 5.93 43.60
CA ALA A 454 -26.59 6.54 44.61
C ALA A 454 -27.66 5.57 45.15
N ASP A 455 -27.78 4.35 44.60
CA ASP A 455 -28.67 3.26 45.06
C ASP A 455 -30.15 3.67 45.26
N ARG A 456 -30.65 4.57 44.39
CA ARG A 456 -32.01 5.12 44.48
C ARG A 456 -33.07 4.20 43.87
N ASN A 457 -34.28 4.30 44.42
CA ASN A 457 -35.48 3.56 43.95
C ASN A 457 -36.12 4.20 42.69
N GLU A 458 -35.63 5.36 42.27
CA GLU A 458 -35.98 6.08 41.04
C GLU A 458 -35.00 5.72 39.92
N TRP A 459 -35.38 5.97 38.66
CA TRP A 459 -34.47 5.74 37.53
C TRP A 459 -33.45 6.87 37.43
N ALA A 460 -32.17 6.50 37.49
CA ALA A 460 -31.03 7.34 37.16
C ALA A 460 -30.32 6.81 35.90
N ASN A 461 -29.34 7.56 35.37
CA ASN A 461 -28.51 7.09 34.27
C ASN A 461 -27.10 7.70 34.30
N ASP A 462 -26.15 6.98 33.72
CA ASP A 462 -24.77 7.40 33.45
C ASP A 462 -24.46 7.16 31.96
N THR A 463 -25.19 7.86 31.08
CA THR A 463 -25.04 7.76 29.62
C THR A 463 -23.91 8.66 29.12
N GLY A 464 -23.08 8.17 28.20
CA GLY A 464 -22.13 9.01 27.49
C GLY A 464 -21.30 8.25 26.45
N PHE A 465 -20.34 8.95 25.85
CA PHE A 465 -19.44 8.37 24.85
C PHE A 465 -18.18 7.77 25.48
N LEU A 466 -17.85 6.55 25.07
CA LEU A 466 -16.53 5.97 25.22
C LEU A 466 -15.69 6.42 24.02
N SER A 467 -14.63 7.20 24.25
CA SER A 467 -13.81 7.80 23.18
C SER A 467 -12.33 7.40 23.22
N TYR A 468 -11.93 6.57 24.19
CA TYR A 468 -10.55 6.05 24.25
C TYR A 468 -10.36 4.92 23.23
N LYS A 469 -9.93 5.34 22.04
CA LYS A 469 -9.70 4.54 20.83
C LYS A 469 -9.09 3.15 21.10
N GLU A 470 -8.09 3.06 21.96
CA GLU A 470 -7.33 1.83 22.18
C GLU A 470 -8.15 0.70 22.83
N HIS A 471 -9.23 1.03 23.53
CA HIS A 471 -10.14 0.04 24.12
C HIS A 471 -11.35 -0.28 23.23
N LEU A 472 -11.73 0.58 22.28
CA LEU A 472 -12.87 0.37 21.40
C LEU A 472 -12.62 -0.75 20.37
N PRO A 473 -13.66 -1.44 19.87
CA PRO A 473 -15.07 -1.29 20.20
C PRO A 473 -15.44 -2.05 21.49
N VAL A 474 -16.62 -1.77 22.05
CA VAL A 474 -17.20 -2.60 23.11
C VAL A 474 -17.58 -3.97 22.54
N THR A 475 -16.99 -5.04 23.08
CA THR A 475 -17.22 -6.44 22.67
C THR A 475 -18.07 -7.20 23.68
N GLU A 476 -18.02 -6.83 24.96
CA GLU A 476 -18.81 -7.44 26.04
C GLU A 476 -19.35 -6.38 27.01
N ILE A 477 -20.56 -6.59 27.54
CA ILE A 477 -21.12 -5.83 28.68
C ILE A 477 -21.54 -6.83 29.76
N VAL A 478 -21.19 -6.55 31.02
CA VAL A 478 -21.47 -7.43 32.17
C VAL A 478 -22.14 -6.65 33.30
N ILE A 479 -23.26 -7.18 33.81
CA ILE A 479 -24.09 -6.54 34.84
C ILE A 479 -24.36 -7.53 35.99
N THR A 480 -24.05 -7.14 37.24
CA THR A 480 -24.10 -8.04 38.42
C THR A 480 -24.80 -7.50 39.68
N ASP A 481 -25.49 -6.35 39.64
CA ASP A 481 -26.17 -5.78 40.83
C ASP A 481 -27.68 -5.62 40.61
N THR A 482 -28.36 -6.67 40.12
CA THR A 482 -29.82 -6.67 39.83
C THR A 482 -30.63 -7.78 40.52
N ASP A 483 -30.05 -8.51 41.46
CA ASP A 483 -30.74 -9.49 42.31
C ASP A 483 -31.38 -8.89 43.58
N ARG A 484 -30.98 -7.67 43.96
CA ARG A 484 -31.47 -6.96 45.16
C ARG A 484 -32.94 -6.53 45.01
N PRO A 485 -33.73 -6.44 46.11
CA PRO A 485 -35.14 -6.07 46.02
C PRO A 485 -35.41 -4.70 45.36
N ASN A 486 -36.15 -4.72 44.27
CA ASN A 486 -36.42 -3.58 43.36
C ASN A 486 -35.21 -3.08 42.55
N SER A 487 -34.11 -3.84 42.49
CA SER A 487 -33.01 -3.53 41.58
C SER A 487 -33.34 -3.92 40.14
N GLU A 488 -33.09 -2.99 39.23
CA GLU A 488 -33.25 -3.13 37.79
C GLU A 488 -32.17 -2.30 37.08
N ALA A 489 -31.63 -2.83 35.99
CA ALA A 489 -30.80 -2.07 35.06
C ALA A 489 -31.44 -2.08 33.66
N ALA A 490 -31.05 -1.12 32.82
CA ALA A 490 -31.29 -1.18 31.39
C ALA A 490 -30.10 -0.56 30.66
N TYR A 491 -29.56 -1.25 29.65
CA TYR A 491 -28.42 -0.77 28.89
C TYR A 491 -28.75 -0.65 27.40
N LYS A 492 -28.03 0.24 26.70
CA LYS A 492 -28.06 0.36 25.24
C LYS A 492 -26.65 0.72 24.76
N LEU A 493 -26.20 0.06 23.71
CA LEU A 493 -24.93 0.37 23.03
C LEU A 493 -25.25 0.98 21.66
N GLY A 494 -24.58 2.09 21.32
CA GLY A 494 -24.64 2.71 20.01
C GLY A 494 -23.63 2.09 19.03
N PRO A 495 -23.75 2.36 17.71
CA PRO A 495 -22.78 1.91 16.73
C PRO A 495 -21.38 2.46 17.02
N LEU A 496 -20.35 1.78 16.53
CA LEU A 496 -19.00 2.35 16.52
C LEU A 496 -18.94 3.47 15.47
N LEU A 497 -18.51 4.65 15.89
CA LEU A 497 -18.37 5.85 15.07
C LEU A 497 -16.88 6.19 14.95
N CYS A 498 -16.30 6.09 13.77
CA CYS A 498 -14.89 6.47 13.52
C CYS A 498 -14.80 7.56 12.45
N ARG A 499 -13.86 8.50 12.58
CA ARG A 499 -13.68 9.64 11.65
C ARG A 499 -12.22 10.00 11.41
N GLY A 500 -11.99 10.72 10.30
CA GLY A 500 -10.66 11.13 9.85
C GLY A 500 -9.86 9.97 9.27
N ASP A 501 -8.75 10.30 8.62
CA ASP A 501 -7.86 9.32 7.98
C ASP A 501 -6.41 9.72 8.21
N ARG A 502 -5.77 9.05 9.18
CA ARG A 502 -4.38 9.33 9.55
C ARG A 502 -3.42 9.04 8.40
N THR A 503 -3.78 8.14 7.49
CA THR A 503 -2.90 7.70 6.40
C THR A 503 -2.90 8.66 5.22
N PHE A 504 -4.04 9.30 4.94
CA PHE A 504 -4.16 10.27 3.84
C PHE A 504 -3.36 11.57 4.08
N TRP A 505 -3.26 12.04 5.32
CA TRP A 505 -2.55 13.29 5.65
C TRP A 505 -1.06 13.10 5.96
N ASN A 506 -0.69 11.93 6.49
CA ASN A 506 0.67 11.49 6.78
C ASN A 506 1.64 11.79 5.63
N SER A 507 2.51 12.78 5.82
CA SER A 507 3.42 13.31 4.80
C SER A 507 4.80 13.70 5.31
N ALA A 508 5.76 13.81 4.39
CA ALA A 508 7.10 14.31 4.67
C ALA A 508 7.64 15.17 3.52
N SER A 509 8.35 16.24 3.88
CA SER A 509 9.07 17.16 2.98
C SER A 509 10.56 16.85 2.95
N PHE A 510 11.10 16.65 1.74
CA PHE A 510 12.49 16.38 1.44
C PHE A 510 13.16 17.66 0.92
N ASN A 511 14.00 18.26 1.76
CA ASN A 511 14.54 19.60 1.51
C ASN A 511 15.93 19.60 0.83
N THR A 512 16.57 18.44 0.65
CA THR A 512 17.87 18.29 -0.04
C THR A 512 17.94 16.98 -0.84
N GLU A 513 18.71 16.93 -1.93
CA GLU A 513 18.92 15.70 -2.74
C GLU A 513 19.65 14.57 -1.99
N ALA A 514 20.17 14.87 -0.79
CA ALA A 514 20.81 13.91 0.10
C ALA A 514 19.89 13.46 1.25
N SER A 515 18.69 14.03 1.35
CA SER A 515 17.66 13.66 2.34
C SER A 515 16.98 12.35 1.93
N TYR A 516 16.67 11.49 2.90
CA TYR A 516 15.87 10.28 2.70
C TYR A 516 15.28 9.82 4.02
N LEU A 517 14.12 9.18 3.97
CA LEU A 517 13.61 8.33 5.06
C LEU A 517 14.06 6.90 4.78
N HIS A 518 14.22 6.09 5.84
CA HIS A 518 14.47 4.65 5.68
C HIS A 518 13.59 3.80 6.60
N PHE A 519 13.12 2.69 6.05
CA PHE A 519 12.20 1.73 6.69
C PHE A 519 12.82 0.31 6.62
N PRO A 520 12.23 -0.68 7.32
CA PRO A 520 12.58 -2.09 7.12
C PRO A 520 12.49 -2.50 5.65
N THR A 521 13.17 -3.60 5.29
CA THR A 521 13.12 -4.18 3.94
C THR A 521 11.68 -4.47 3.52
N PHE A 522 11.31 -4.08 2.30
CA PHE A 522 9.98 -4.36 1.76
C PHE A 522 9.83 -5.85 1.39
N HIS A 523 8.71 -6.45 1.77
CA HIS A 523 8.39 -7.87 1.56
C HIS A 523 7.32 -8.06 0.48
N GLY A 524 7.68 -7.77 -0.78
CA GLY A 524 6.82 -7.88 -1.97
C GLY A 524 7.25 -8.98 -2.95
N GLU A 525 7.50 -10.19 -2.45
CA GLU A 525 8.19 -11.25 -3.19
C GLU A 525 7.49 -11.69 -4.48
N LEU A 526 6.17 -11.93 -4.42
CA LEU A 526 5.36 -12.36 -5.57
C LEU A 526 4.48 -11.24 -6.11
N SER A 527 3.89 -10.46 -5.21
CA SER A 527 3.06 -9.28 -5.50
C SER A 527 3.55 -8.09 -4.67
N ALA A 528 3.55 -6.92 -5.30
CA ALA A 528 4.03 -5.66 -4.78
C ALA A 528 3.18 -4.51 -5.33
N ASP A 529 2.31 -3.92 -4.51
CA ASP A 529 1.71 -2.61 -4.80
C ASP A 529 2.42 -1.48 -4.04
N VAL A 530 2.45 -0.31 -4.67
CA VAL A 530 2.97 0.93 -4.10
C VAL A 530 2.09 2.07 -4.54
N SER A 531 1.52 2.81 -3.58
CA SER A 531 0.74 4.02 -3.88
C SER A 531 1.17 5.19 -3.01
N PHE A 532 1.27 6.38 -3.58
CA PHE A 532 1.56 7.62 -2.86
C PHE A 532 1.12 8.85 -3.65
N PHE A 533 0.99 9.98 -2.96
CA PHE A 533 0.97 11.29 -3.60
C PHE A 533 2.34 11.94 -3.51
N PHE A 534 2.76 12.65 -4.56
CA PHE A 534 3.95 13.51 -4.54
C PHE A 534 3.65 14.93 -4.99
N LYS A 535 4.50 15.86 -4.59
CA LYS A 535 4.44 17.28 -5.01
C LYS A 535 5.84 17.84 -5.12
N THR A 536 6.21 18.41 -6.26
CA THR A 536 7.58 18.90 -6.51
C THR A 536 7.63 20.04 -7.51
N THR A 537 8.76 20.75 -7.53
CA THR A 537 9.20 21.65 -8.60
C THR A 537 10.46 21.13 -9.32
N ALA A 538 11.10 20.08 -8.81
CA ALA A 538 12.30 19.49 -9.39
C ALA A 538 11.98 18.72 -10.68
N SER A 539 12.91 18.73 -11.62
CA SER A 539 12.75 18.07 -12.92
C SER A 539 12.92 16.56 -12.89
N SER A 540 13.43 16.01 -11.79
CA SER A 540 13.67 14.58 -11.58
C SER A 540 13.90 14.27 -10.08
N GLY A 541 13.76 13.02 -9.68
CA GLY A 541 14.07 12.58 -8.31
C GLY A 541 13.61 11.15 -7.99
N MET A 542 14.34 10.48 -7.09
CA MET A 542 14.01 9.12 -6.64
C MET A 542 12.94 9.14 -5.54
N PHE A 543 11.74 8.60 -5.81
CA PHE A 543 10.69 8.50 -4.80
C PHE A 543 10.93 7.33 -3.84
N LEU A 544 11.36 6.18 -4.36
CA LEU A 544 11.50 4.94 -3.61
C LEU A 544 12.61 4.06 -4.21
N GLU A 545 13.45 3.47 -3.36
CA GLU A 545 14.46 2.47 -3.74
C GLU A 545 14.57 1.37 -2.66
N ASN A 546 14.46 0.10 -3.05
CA ASN A 546 14.92 -1.03 -2.25
C ASN A 546 15.81 -1.93 -3.12
N LEU A 547 16.95 -2.36 -2.58
CA LEU A 547 17.93 -3.19 -3.28
C LEU A 547 17.98 -4.62 -2.70
N GLY A 548 18.34 -5.56 -3.57
CA GLY A 548 18.76 -6.92 -3.27
C GLY A 548 20.22 -7.16 -3.69
N ILE A 549 20.61 -8.42 -3.89
CA ILE A 549 21.96 -8.78 -4.39
C ILE A 549 22.08 -8.52 -5.91
N LYS A 550 21.01 -8.76 -6.65
CA LYS A 550 20.85 -8.47 -8.09
C LYS A 550 19.56 -7.70 -8.31
N ASP A 551 18.52 -8.17 -7.66
CA ASP A 551 17.18 -7.63 -7.63
C ASP A 551 17.13 -6.19 -7.12
N PHE A 552 16.15 -5.43 -7.58
CA PHE A 552 15.82 -4.11 -7.04
C PHE A 552 14.37 -3.76 -7.35
N ILE A 553 13.84 -2.75 -6.66
CA ILE A 553 12.59 -2.07 -7.00
C ILE A 553 12.76 -0.56 -6.81
N ARG A 554 12.33 0.23 -7.78
CA ARG A 554 12.49 1.69 -7.83
C ARG A 554 11.29 2.38 -8.45
N ILE A 555 10.96 3.57 -7.96
CA ILE A 555 10.02 4.49 -8.59
C ILE A 555 10.68 5.87 -8.61
N GLU A 556 10.78 6.49 -9.79
CA GLU A 556 11.39 7.82 -9.96
C GLU A 556 10.56 8.75 -10.87
N LEU A 557 10.68 10.04 -10.62
CA LEU A 557 10.41 11.07 -11.62
C LEU A 557 11.66 11.12 -12.52
N HIS A 558 11.55 10.54 -13.72
CA HIS A 558 12.66 10.47 -14.66
C HIS A 558 12.89 11.81 -15.36
N SER A 559 11.80 12.49 -15.71
CA SER A 559 11.79 13.84 -16.29
C SER A 559 10.55 14.62 -15.82
N PRO A 560 10.43 15.94 -16.09
CA PRO A 560 9.29 16.74 -15.67
C PRO A 560 7.91 16.16 -16.02
N SER A 561 7.79 15.36 -17.07
CA SER A 561 6.53 14.76 -17.53
C SER A 561 6.56 13.24 -17.56
N GLU A 562 7.49 12.60 -16.85
CA GLU A 562 7.71 11.16 -16.97
C GLU A 562 8.01 10.50 -15.63
N VAL A 563 7.15 9.57 -15.22
CA VAL A 563 7.36 8.71 -14.05
C VAL A 563 7.68 7.30 -14.55
N THR A 564 8.71 6.70 -13.97
CA THR A 564 9.17 5.35 -14.31
C THR A 564 9.19 4.46 -13.08
N PHE A 565 8.60 3.27 -13.23
CA PHE A 565 8.66 2.17 -12.27
C PHE A 565 9.59 1.10 -12.85
N SER A 566 10.63 0.73 -12.10
CA SER A 566 11.63 -0.24 -12.55
C SER A 566 11.98 -1.27 -11.49
N PHE A 567 12.21 -2.51 -11.92
CA PHE A 567 12.64 -3.60 -11.04
C PHE A 567 13.48 -4.63 -11.80
N ASP A 568 14.21 -5.46 -11.06
CA ASP A 568 14.80 -6.71 -11.56
C ASP A 568 14.53 -7.82 -10.54
N VAL A 569 14.31 -9.03 -11.03
CA VAL A 569 14.02 -10.26 -10.27
C VAL A 569 14.94 -11.42 -10.71
N GLY A 570 16.04 -11.11 -11.38
CA GLY A 570 16.96 -12.06 -12.01
C GLY A 570 16.73 -12.28 -13.51
N ASN A 571 15.77 -11.59 -14.12
CA ASN A 571 15.49 -11.67 -15.57
C ASN A 571 16.13 -10.52 -16.37
N GLY A 572 16.75 -9.56 -15.69
CA GLY A 572 17.16 -8.27 -16.26
C GLY A 572 16.15 -7.15 -15.91
N PRO A 573 16.54 -5.88 -16.09
CA PRO A 573 15.73 -4.74 -15.72
C PRO A 573 14.43 -4.69 -16.54
N PHE A 574 13.33 -4.48 -15.83
CA PHE A 574 11.98 -4.37 -16.36
C PHE A 574 11.43 -2.99 -15.98
N GLU A 575 11.02 -2.19 -16.97
CA GLU A 575 10.70 -0.77 -16.79
C GLU A 575 9.33 -0.44 -17.39
N VAL A 576 8.45 0.15 -16.58
CA VAL A 576 7.13 0.65 -16.99
C VAL A 576 7.12 2.17 -16.81
N THR A 577 6.82 2.90 -17.88
CA THR A 577 6.89 4.38 -17.89
C THR A 577 5.55 4.98 -18.28
N VAL A 578 5.11 5.99 -17.54
CA VAL A 578 3.94 6.82 -17.86
C VAL A 578 4.41 8.23 -18.21
N GLN A 579 4.11 8.64 -19.44
CA GLN A 579 4.36 9.99 -19.93
C GLN A 579 3.08 10.84 -19.81
N SER A 580 3.17 11.93 -19.05
CA SER A 580 2.10 12.91 -18.89
C SER A 580 2.10 13.93 -20.03
N PRO A 581 0.93 14.40 -20.51
CA PRO A 581 0.85 15.53 -21.45
C PRO A 581 1.32 16.86 -20.87
N ALA A 582 1.37 16.99 -19.54
CA ALA A 582 1.77 18.20 -18.82
C ALA A 582 2.97 17.90 -17.87
N PRO A 583 3.74 18.91 -17.45
CA PRO A 583 4.73 18.75 -16.39
C PRO A 583 4.06 18.40 -15.05
N LEU A 584 4.58 17.35 -14.40
CA LEU A 584 4.21 16.86 -13.06
C LEU A 584 5.05 17.50 -11.95
N ASN A 585 5.88 18.48 -12.29
CA ASN A 585 6.67 19.30 -11.37
C ASN A 585 6.09 20.73 -11.25
N ASP A 586 4.76 20.83 -11.28
CA ASP A 586 3.97 22.07 -11.25
C ASP A 586 3.64 22.56 -9.83
N ASN A 587 4.23 21.93 -8.81
CA ASN A 587 3.95 22.14 -7.39
C ASN A 587 2.50 21.78 -6.94
N GLN A 588 1.78 20.96 -7.69
CA GLN A 588 0.52 20.32 -7.30
C GLN A 588 0.74 18.89 -6.79
N TRP A 589 -0.30 18.31 -6.18
CA TRP A 589 -0.29 16.91 -5.76
C TRP A 589 -0.65 16.00 -6.93
N HIS A 590 0.28 15.14 -7.31
CA HIS A 590 0.07 14.05 -8.26
C HIS A 590 -0.01 12.71 -7.52
N TYR A 591 -0.87 11.82 -7.98
CA TYR A 591 -1.01 10.46 -7.46
C TYR A 591 -0.19 9.48 -8.31
N VAL A 592 0.55 8.59 -7.68
CA VAL A 592 1.29 7.50 -8.34
C VAL A 592 0.83 6.18 -7.75
N ARG A 593 0.51 5.24 -8.63
CA ARG A 593 0.25 3.85 -8.29
C ARG A 593 1.10 2.94 -9.18
N ALA A 594 1.96 2.14 -8.57
CA ALA A 594 2.70 1.07 -9.22
C ALA A 594 2.23 -0.28 -8.66
N GLU A 595 2.19 -1.30 -9.51
CA GLU A 595 1.88 -2.68 -9.12
C GLU A 595 2.80 -3.62 -9.89
N ARG A 596 3.33 -4.64 -9.24
CA ARG A 596 4.10 -5.72 -9.85
C ARG A 596 3.67 -7.04 -9.24
N ASN A 597 3.16 -7.94 -10.07
CA ASN A 597 2.81 -9.30 -9.69
C ASN A 597 3.56 -10.28 -10.60
N ILE A 598 3.24 -11.58 -10.55
CA ILE A 598 3.93 -12.60 -11.36
C ILE A 598 3.48 -12.67 -12.84
N LYS A 599 2.52 -11.83 -13.25
CA LYS A 599 1.92 -11.82 -14.59
C LYS A 599 2.21 -10.54 -15.35
N ASP A 600 2.22 -9.42 -14.67
CA ASP A 600 2.46 -8.11 -15.23
C ASP A 600 3.01 -7.14 -14.18
N ALA A 601 3.52 -6.02 -14.68
CA ALA A 601 3.70 -4.81 -13.91
C ALA A 601 2.92 -3.66 -14.54
N LEU A 602 2.36 -2.81 -13.70
CA LEU A 602 1.48 -1.71 -14.01
C LEU A 602 2.01 -0.42 -13.37
N LEU A 603 1.86 0.69 -14.09
CA LEU A 603 2.06 2.04 -13.57
C LEU A 603 0.89 2.92 -14.01
N GLN A 604 0.37 3.70 -13.06
CA GLN A 604 -0.62 4.75 -13.28
C GLN A 604 -0.16 6.02 -12.57
N VAL A 605 -0.38 7.16 -13.23
CA VAL A 605 -0.14 8.50 -12.67
C VAL A 605 -1.40 9.32 -12.87
N ASP A 606 -1.91 9.93 -11.81
CA ASP A 606 -3.20 10.62 -11.76
C ASP A 606 -4.33 9.77 -12.40
N GLN A 607 -5.15 10.40 -13.24
CA GLN A 607 -6.20 9.75 -14.03
C GLN A 607 -5.73 9.39 -15.45
N LEU A 608 -4.42 9.36 -15.71
CA LEU A 608 -3.88 8.96 -17.01
C LEU A 608 -4.12 7.46 -17.26
N PRO A 609 -4.22 7.01 -18.53
CA PRO A 609 -4.36 5.60 -18.86
C PRO A 609 -3.22 4.76 -18.30
N GLN A 610 -3.57 3.74 -17.50
CA GLN A 610 -2.61 2.79 -16.93
C GLN A 610 -1.73 2.16 -18.02
N ARG A 611 -0.44 2.00 -17.72
CA ARG A 611 0.52 1.30 -18.57
C ARG A 611 0.84 -0.04 -17.93
N THR A 612 0.77 -1.11 -18.72
CA THR A 612 0.97 -2.49 -18.26
C THR A 612 1.91 -3.21 -19.21
N LEU A 613 2.89 -3.93 -18.66
CA LEU A 613 3.79 -4.82 -19.40
C LEU A 613 3.72 -6.22 -18.80
N THR A 614 3.63 -7.25 -19.64
CA THR A 614 3.54 -8.66 -19.22
C THR A 614 4.90 -9.21 -18.79
N ALA A 615 4.93 -9.92 -17.67
CA ALA A 615 6.09 -10.66 -17.20
C ALA A 615 6.39 -11.89 -18.10
N PRO A 616 7.66 -12.32 -18.23
CA PRO A 616 8.01 -13.56 -18.94
C PRO A 616 7.36 -14.81 -18.32
N SER A 617 6.84 -15.72 -19.15
CA SER A 617 6.11 -16.92 -18.70
C SER A 617 6.93 -17.94 -17.90
N ASP A 618 8.25 -17.94 -18.09
CA ASP A 618 9.19 -18.96 -17.62
C ASP A 618 10.47 -18.33 -17.03
N GLY A 619 10.36 -17.10 -16.52
CA GLY A 619 11.43 -16.38 -15.82
C GLY A 619 11.42 -16.58 -14.30
N HIS A 620 12.37 -15.96 -13.62
CA HIS A 620 12.34 -15.81 -12.17
C HIS A 620 11.14 -14.92 -11.75
N ILE A 621 10.43 -15.33 -10.70
CA ILE A 621 9.18 -14.67 -10.24
C ILE A 621 9.27 -14.04 -8.84
N ARG A 622 10.38 -14.22 -8.11
CA ARG A 622 10.53 -13.73 -6.73
C ARG A 622 11.45 -12.52 -6.69
N LEU A 623 10.97 -11.43 -6.10
CA LEU A 623 11.74 -10.24 -5.81
C LEU A 623 12.45 -10.39 -4.46
N GLN A 624 13.78 -10.56 -4.47
CA GLN A 624 14.60 -10.86 -3.29
C GLN A 624 15.39 -9.64 -2.81
N LEU A 625 14.72 -8.80 -2.02
CA LEU A 625 15.29 -7.59 -1.43
C LEU A 625 16.03 -7.88 -0.11
N ASN A 626 17.08 -7.13 0.19
CA ASN A 626 17.87 -7.29 1.42
C ASN A 626 18.37 -5.97 2.05
N SER A 627 18.31 -4.84 1.34
CA SER A 627 18.58 -3.53 1.92
C SER A 627 17.38 -3.04 2.73
N GLN A 628 17.60 -2.00 3.54
CA GLN A 628 16.52 -1.13 3.99
C GLN A 628 15.80 -0.53 2.78
N LEU A 629 14.53 -0.20 2.95
CA LEU A 629 13.77 0.60 2.00
C LEU A 629 14.14 2.08 2.17
N PHE A 630 14.48 2.75 1.09
CA PHE A 630 14.73 4.20 1.04
C PHE A 630 13.55 4.92 0.39
N VAL A 631 13.13 6.04 0.96
CA VAL A 631 12.03 6.88 0.48
C VAL A 631 12.51 8.33 0.36
N GLY A 632 12.20 8.97 -0.76
CA GLY A 632 12.67 10.30 -1.14
C GLY A 632 14.16 10.39 -1.47
N GLY A 633 14.88 9.27 -1.53
CA GLY A 633 16.30 9.24 -1.85
C GLY A 633 16.86 7.84 -2.01
N THR A 634 18.20 7.76 -2.12
CA THR A 634 18.95 6.53 -2.41
C THR A 634 19.98 6.25 -1.32
N ALA A 635 20.44 5.00 -1.23
CA ALA A 635 21.53 4.63 -0.32
C ALA A 635 22.85 5.41 -0.61
N SER A 636 23.05 5.85 -1.85
CA SER A 636 24.22 6.63 -2.29
C SER A 636 24.09 8.14 -2.04
N ARG A 637 22.92 8.63 -1.60
CA ARG A 637 22.61 10.06 -1.39
C ARG A 637 22.83 10.91 -2.65
N GLN A 638 22.51 10.35 -3.81
CA GLN A 638 22.53 11.04 -5.10
C GLN A 638 21.17 10.92 -5.79
N LYS A 639 20.76 11.98 -6.50
CA LYS A 639 19.46 12.07 -7.18
C LYS A 639 18.25 11.87 -6.25
N GLY A 640 18.38 12.28 -4.99
CA GLY A 640 17.23 12.27 -4.07
C GLY A 640 16.12 13.19 -4.55
N PHE A 641 14.90 12.88 -4.13
CA PHE A 641 13.73 13.67 -4.44
C PHE A 641 13.70 14.96 -3.61
N LEU A 642 13.24 16.04 -4.24
CA LEU A 642 13.00 17.33 -3.60
C LEU A 642 11.50 17.61 -3.65
N GLY A 643 10.88 17.95 -2.53
CA GLY A 643 9.44 18.17 -2.44
C GLY A 643 8.77 17.28 -1.40
N CYS A 644 7.47 17.03 -1.55
CA CYS A 644 6.68 16.27 -0.57
C CYS A 644 6.28 14.88 -1.08
N ILE A 645 6.25 13.89 -0.19
CA ILE A 645 5.56 12.60 -0.38
C ILE A 645 4.48 12.47 0.71
N ARG A 646 3.32 11.91 0.38
CA ARG A 646 2.18 11.75 1.28
C ARG A 646 1.44 10.44 1.03
N SER A 647 0.84 9.86 2.07
CA SER A 647 0.01 8.64 1.98
C SER A 647 0.73 7.50 1.27
N LEU A 648 2.01 7.28 1.61
CA LEU A 648 2.80 6.18 1.07
C LEU A 648 2.33 4.86 1.68
N GLN A 649 1.85 3.97 0.82
CA GLN A 649 1.44 2.62 1.17
C GLN A 649 2.23 1.60 0.35
N LEU A 650 2.45 0.43 0.95
CA LEU A 650 3.11 -0.73 0.35
C LEU A 650 2.34 -2.00 0.72
N ASN A 651 1.80 -2.73 -0.25
CA ASN A 651 0.94 -3.90 -0.02
C ASN A 651 -0.18 -3.58 0.98
N GLY A 652 -0.85 -2.44 0.78
CA GLY A 652 -1.89 -1.92 1.68
C GLY A 652 -1.42 -1.40 3.06
N ILE A 653 -0.13 -1.54 3.42
CA ILE A 653 0.40 -1.03 4.69
C ILE A 653 0.87 0.42 4.52
N ALA A 654 0.21 1.35 5.20
CA ALA A 654 0.66 2.75 5.27
C ALA A 654 1.95 2.88 6.11
N LEU A 655 2.98 3.53 5.55
CA LEU A 655 4.23 3.83 6.25
C LEU A 655 4.13 5.20 6.93
N ASP A 656 4.37 5.26 8.25
CA ASP A 656 4.38 6.53 9.01
C ASP A 656 5.59 7.39 8.60
N LEU A 657 5.33 8.40 7.74
CA LEU A 657 6.31 9.34 7.23
C LEU A 657 6.56 10.46 8.25
N GLU A 658 5.53 10.91 8.98
CA GLU A 658 5.63 12.03 9.91
C GLU A 658 6.46 11.70 11.15
N GLU A 659 6.17 10.60 11.85
CA GLU A 659 6.99 10.18 13.00
C GLU A 659 8.42 9.86 12.57
N ARG A 660 8.60 9.36 11.35
CA ARG A 660 9.93 9.08 10.81
C ARG A 660 10.70 10.34 10.44
N ALA A 661 10.03 11.36 9.92
CA ALA A 661 10.62 12.65 9.58
C ALA A 661 11.07 13.44 10.83
N LYS A 662 10.29 13.42 11.92
CA LYS A 662 10.64 14.10 13.20
C LYS A 662 12.03 13.74 13.74
N ILE A 663 12.53 12.54 13.43
CA ILE A 663 13.84 12.03 13.88
C ILE A 663 14.90 11.96 12.78
N THR A 664 14.62 12.44 11.57
CA THR A 664 15.50 12.29 10.40
C THR A 664 16.01 13.64 9.87
N PRO A 665 17.32 13.96 9.98
CA PRO A 665 17.87 15.22 9.50
C PRO A 665 17.64 15.46 8.00
N GLY A 666 17.21 16.68 7.65
CA GLY A 666 16.96 17.08 6.26
C GLY A 666 15.59 16.66 5.70
N VAL A 667 14.76 15.99 6.51
CA VAL A 667 13.36 15.71 6.20
C VAL A 667 12.48 16.37 7.29
N GLU A 668 11.38 16.98 6.89
CA GLU A 668 10.43 17.64 7.81
C GLU A 668 9.08 16.93 7.79
N PRO A 669 8.37 16.78 8.93
CA PRO A 669 7.05 16.18 8.97
C PRO A 669 5.99 17.09 8.34
N GLY A 670 5.00 16.47 7.70
CA GLY A 670 4.01 17.14 6.88
C GLY A 670 4.52 17.52 5.50
N CYS A 671 3.71 18.24 4.73
CA CYS A 671 4.13 18.99 3.55
C CYS A 671 3.97 20.51 3.81
N PRO A 672 4.84 21.14 4.63
CA PRO A 672 4.96 22.59 4.58
C PRO A 672 5.21 23.00 3.14
N GLY A 673 4.41 23.95 2.63
CA GLY A 673 4.57 24.43 1.27
C GLY A 673 5.98 24.97 1.09
N HIS A 674 6.72 24.44 0.11
CA HIS A 674 7.91 25.10 -0.40
C HIS A 674 7.51 26.54 -0.72
N CYS A 675 8.22 27.53 -0.15
CA CYS A 675 7.83 28.93 -0.26
C CYS A 675 7.95 29.44 -1.72
N SER A 676 6.91 29.21 -2.53
CA SER A 676 6.32 30.34 -3.24
C SER A 676 6.03 31.39 -2.18
N SER A 677 6.55 32.61 -2.37
CA SER A 677 6.64 33.68 -1.37
C SER A 677 5.30 34.32 -0.97
N TYR A 678 4.34 33.49 -0.58
CA TYR A 678 3.14 33.88 0.13
C TYR A 678 3.41 33.66 1.61
N GLU A 679 3.95 34.71 2.25
CA GLU A 679 3.92 34.78 3.70
C GLU A 679 2.46 34.64 4.16
N ILE A 680 2.18 33.71 5.08
CA ILE A 680 0.83 33.55 5.61
C ILE A 680 0.45 34.85 6.31
N SER A 681 -0.52 35.57 5.74
CA SER A 681 -0.88 36.92 6.13
C SER A 681 -2.39 37.13 6.23
N ALA A 682 -2.80 37.98 7.17
CA ALA A 682 -4.21 38.28 7.42
C ALA A 682 -4.42 39.73 7.84
N TYR A 683 -5.54 40.28 7.39
CA TYR A 683 -6.03 41.59 7.80
C TYR A 683 -6.87 41.48 9.08
N PHE A 684 -6.56 42.34 10.04
CA PHE A 684 -7.28 42.53 11.28
C PHE A 684 -8.09 43.82 11.19
N GLY A 685 -9.42 43.69 11.23
CA GLY A 685 -10.34 44.81 11.37
C GLY A 685 -10.43 45.31 12.83
N ALA A 686 -11.10 46.45 13.02
CA ALA A 686 -11.32 47.03 14.34
C ALA A 686 -11.95 46.04 15.33
N GLY A 687 -11.30 45.85 16.49
CA GLY A 687 -11.77 44.96 17.55
C GLY A 687 -11.47 43.46 17.35
N THR A 688 -10.74 43.09 16.30
CA THR A 688 -10.41 41.68 16.00
C THR A 688 -9.45 41.09 17.02
N SER A 689 -9.73 39.86 17.42
CA SER A 689 -8.99 39.07 18.41
C SER A 689 -8.77 37.67 17.85
N VAL A 690 -7.52 37.22 17.81
CA VAL A 690 -7.15 35.83 17.51
C VAL A 690 -6.47 35.29 18.75
N VAL A 691 -7.06 34.28 19.39
CA VAL A 691 -6.54 33.65 20.62
C VAL A 691 -6.10 32.23 20.29
N TYR A 692 -4.82 31.95 20.52
CA TYR A 692 -4.22 30.61 20.46
C TYR A 692 -4.01 30.12 21.90
N ASN A 693 -4.68 29.04 22.29
CA ASN A 693 -4.56 28.47 23.63
C ASN A 693 -3.45 27.40 23.62
N PHE A 694 -2.48 27.49 24.54
CA PHE A 694 -1.40 26.49 24.59
C PHE A 694 -1.82 25.16 25.23
N GLN A 695 -3.01 25.14 25.86
CA GLN A 695 -3.64 23.97 26.46
C GLN A 695 -5.07 23.82 25.93
N GLU A 696 -5.50 22.57 25.78
CA GLU A 696 -6.85 22.22 25.37
C GLU A 696 -7.90 22.63 26.42
N TYR A 697 -9.09 23.03 25.96
CA TYR A 697 -10.06 23.75 26.80
C TYR A 697 -10.80 22.81 27.78
N TYR A 698 -10.32 22.71 29.02
CA TYR A 698 -11.13 22.21 30.13
C TYR A 698 -12.12 23.29 30.59
N THR A 699 -13.41 23.11 30.32
CA THR A 699 -14.46 23.99 30.82
C THR A 699 -14.84 23.67 32.27
N LEU A 700 -14.02 24.10 33.23
CA LEU A 700 -14.46 24.20 34.62
C LEU A 700 -15.41 25.40 34.78
N ALA A 701 -16.53 25.17 35.45
CA ALA A 701 -17.59 26.15 35.61
C ALA A 701 -17.12 27.41 36.38
N LYS A 702 -17.73 28.56 36.06
CA LYS A 702 -17.54 29.81 36.82
C LYS A 702 -18.01 29.64 38.27
N ASN A 703 -17.08 29.36 39.20
CA ASN A 703 -16.98 29.98 40.54
C ASN A 703 -15.97 29.23 41.44
N SER A 704 -14.70 29.64 41.44
CA SER A 704 -13.79 29.35 42.57
C SER A 704 -12.61 30.33 42.60
N SER A 705 -12.06 30.52 43.81
CA SER A 705 -11.04 31.50 44.16
C SER A 705 -9.62 31.17 43.67
N SER A 706 -8.69 32.09 43.93
CA SER A 706 -7.27 32.13 43.53
C SER A 706 -6.35 31.03 44.12
N HIS A 707 -6.83 29.80 44.25
CA HIS A 707 -6.06 28.65 44.78
C HIS A 707 -6.06 27.41 43.86
N ALA A 708 -6.51 27.54 42.61
CA ALA A 708 -6.57 26.44 41.65
C ALA A 708 -5.26 26.17 40.87
N SER A 709 -4.11 26.71 41.30
CA SER A 709 -2.86 26.69 40.52
C SER A 709 -2.07 25.37 40.55
N SER A 710 -2.42 24.41 41.40
CA SER A 710 -1.57 23.22 41.66
C SER A 710 -1.73 22.02 40.71
N PHE A 711 -2.37 22.20 39.54
CA PHE A 711 -2.67 21.10 38.61
C PHE A 711 -2.45 21.41 37.12
N TYR A 712 -1.88 22.57 36.78
CA TYR A 712 -1.55 22.89 35.38
C TYR A 712 -0.19 22.29 35.00
N ALA A 713 -0.10 21.72 33.79
CA ALA A 713 1.18 21.26 33.25
C ALA A 713 2.07 22.48 32.94
N ASP A 714 3.19 22.61 33.64
CA ASP A 714 4.09 23.77 33.56
C ASP A 714 4.81 23.86 32.19
N MET A 715 4.21 24.63 31.27
CA MET A 715 4.99 25.26 30.21
C MET A 715 5.70 26.49 30.78
N THR A 716 6.85 26.26 31.41
CA THR A 716 7.80 27.32 31.79
C THR A 716 8.81 27.54 30.65
N LEU A 717 8.91 28.78 30.18
CA LEU A 717 9.87 29.18 29.16
C LEU A 717 11.07 29.88 29.82
N ILE A 718 12.26 29.32 29.64
CA ILE A 718 13.54 30.03 29.85
C ILE A 718 14.09 30.65 28.56
N ARG A 719 13.53 30.28 27.40
CA ARG A 719 13.94 30.76 26.07
C ARG A 719 12.73 30.80 25.14
N GLU A 720 12.63 31.84 24.32
CA GLU A 720 11.66 31.88 23.23
C GLU A 720 12.09 32.75 22.05
N VAL A 721 11.67 32.32 20.86
CA VAL A 721 11.85 33.03 19.59
C VAL A 721 10.47 33.45 19.07
N ILE A 722 10.33 34.72 18.75
CA ILE A 722 9.09 35.31 18.24
C ILE A 722 9.42 36.06 16.96
N THR A 723 8.80 35.67 15.86
CA THR A 723 8.93 36.36 14.57
C THR A 723 7.55 36.74 14.07
N PHE A 724 7.42 37.96 13.59
CA PHE A 724 6.22 38.42 12.90
C PHE A 724 6.54 39.62 12.01
N THR A 725 5.83 39.72 10.90
CA THR A 725 5.81 40.90 10.05
C THR A 725 4.47 41.63 10.26
N PHE A 726 4.47 42.96 10.33
CA PHE A 726 3.25 43.75 10.45
C PHE A 726 3.24 44.98 9.54
N ARG A 727 2.03 45.46 9.23
CA ARG A 727 1.77 46.71 8.50
C ARG A 727 0.57 47.43 9.11
N THR A 728 0.76 48.67 9.58
CA THR A 728 -0.33 49.50 10.12
C THR A 728 -0.06 51.00 9.99
N THR A 729 -1.10 51.81 10.10
CA THR A 729 -1.06 53.28 10.21
C THR A 729 -1.68 53.77 11.54
N ARG A 730 -1.81 52.88 12.54
CA ARG A 730 -2.55 53.14 13.78
C ARG A 730 -1.65 53.07 15.00
N THR A 731 -1.76 54.06 15.88
CA THR A 731 -1.14 54.10 17.22
C THR A 731 -2.14 54.64 18.27
N PRO A 732 -2.01 54.24 19.55
CA PRO A 732 -1.28 53.07 20.01
C PRO A 732 -1.97 51.78 19.53
N SER A 733 -1.25 50.67 19.45
CA SER A 733 -1.74 49.43 18.84
C SER A 733 -1.12 48.21 19.52
N LEU A 734 -1.93 47.21 19.89
CA LEU A 734 -1.46 45.96 20.49
C LEU A 734 -1.23 44.93 19.38
N LEU A 735 0.01 44.46 19.21
CA LEU A 735 0.37 43.50 18.15
C LEU A 735 0.19 42.06 18.65
N LEU A 736 0.86 41.74 19.76
CA LEU A 736 0.95 40.40 20.34
C LEU A 736 0.95 40.50 21.87
N TYR A 737 0.25 39.57 22.52
CA TYR A 737 0.20 39.40 23.97
C TYR A 737 0.27 37.92 24.33
N VAL A 738 1.05 37.55 25.33
CA VAL A 738 1.09 36.19 25.90
C VAL A 738 0.79 36.29 27.39
N SER A 739 -0.18 35.50 27.85
CA SER A 739 -0.62 35.48 29.26
C SER A 739 -0.16 34.21 29.98
N SER A 740 0.15 34.35 31.26
CA SER A 740 0.34 33.23 32.20
C SER A 740 -0.85 33.07 33.15
N PHE A 741 -1.01 31.89 33.75
CA PHE A 741 -1.87 31.69 34.92
C PHE A 741 -1.39 32.45 36.17
N TYR A 742 -0.10 32.80 36.27
CA TYR A 742 0.51 33.51 37.41
C TYR A 742 0.54 35.05 37.28
N LYS A 743 -0.23 35.62 36.34
CA LYS A 743 -0.25 37.06 36.01
C LYS A 743 1.08 37.62 35.45
N GLU A 744 2.02 36.74 35.13
CA GLU A 744 3.15 37.03 34.25
C GLU A 744 2.62 37.27 32.82
N TYR A 745 3.29 38.13 32.06
CA TYR A 745 2.95 38.34 30.65
C TYR A 745 4.09 38.89 29.81
N LEU A 746 3.96 38.65 28.50
CA LEU A 746 4.70 39.35 27.45
C LEU A 746 3.71 40.17 26.63
N SER A 747 4.05 41.41 26.30
CA SER A 747 3.29 42.20 25.33
C SER A 747 4.19 42.96 24.36
N VAL A 748 3.73 43.09 23.11
CA VAL A 748 4.39 43.86 22.07
C VAL A 748 3.39 44.86 21.50
N ILE A 749 3.70 46.15 21.63
CA ILE A 749 2.81 47.25 21.25
C ILE A 749 3.53 48.29 20.38
N LEU A 750 2.77 49.04 19.60
CA LEU A 750 3.16 50.36 19.14
C LEU A 750 2.66 51.39 20.15
N ALA A 751 3.59 52.18 20.71
CA ALA A 751 3.26 53.30 21.58
C ALA A 751 2.65 54.48 20.79
N LYS A 752 2.13 55.50 21.49
CA LYS A 752 1.45 56.65 20.85
C LYS A 752 2.32 57.42 19.85
N ASN A 753 3.62 57.49 20.10
CA ASN A 753 4.66 58.07 19.25
C ASN A 753 5.09 57.17 18.07
N GLY A 754 4.54 55.95 17.97
CA GLY A 754 4.87 54.96 16.94
C GLY A 754 6.14 54.15 17.19
N SER A 755 6.80 54.27 18.36
CA SER A 755 7.92 53.37 18.68
C SER A 755 7.39 51.98 19.06
N LEU A 756 8.07 50.93 18.59
CA LEU A 756 7.81 49.56 19.02
C LEU A 756 8.28 49.37 20.46
N GLN A 757 7.44 48.80 21.30
CA GLN A 757 7.76 48.53 22.69
C GLN A 757 7.46 47.09 23.05
N ILE A 758 8.46 46.39 23.58
CA ILE A 758 8.38 45.02 24.07
C ILE A 758 8.40 45.09 25.59
N ARG A 759 7.45 44.40 26.24
CA ARG A 759 7.30 44.36 27.70
C ARG A 759 7.32 42.94 28.21
N TYR A 760 8.16 42.64 29.18
CA TYR A 760 8.15 41.38 29.93
C TYR A 760 7.83 41.66 31.39
N LYS A 761 6.84 40.95 31.93
CA LYS A 761 6.59 40.87 33.37
C LYS A 761 6.72 39.41 33.77
N LEU A 762 7.90 39.04 34.27
CA LEU A 762 8.23 37.67 34.68
C LEU A 762 8.07 37.43 36.20
N ASP A 763 7.90 38.50 36.98
CA ASP A 763 7.49 38.43 38.39
C ASP A 763 6.18 39.21 38.58
N SER A 764 5.17 38.53 39.14
CA SER A 764 3.87 39.12 39.44
C SER A 764 3.95 40.35 40.37
N HIS A 765 4.97 40.44 41.22
CA HIS A 765 5.19 41.49 42.20
C HIS A 765 5.99 42.70 41.69
N GLN A 766 6.58 42.62 40.50
CA GLN A 766 7.40 43.69 39.91
C GLN A 766 6.68 44.40 38.76
N ASP A 767 7.13 45.60 38.41
CA ASP A 767 6.72 46.27 37.17
C ASP A 767 7.37 45.59 35.95
N PRO A 768 6.75 45.65 34.76
CA PRO A 768 7.34 45.06 33.55
C PRO A 768 8.66 45.73 33.16
N ASP A 769 9.63 44.94 32.72
CA ASP A 769 10.76 45.42 31.92
C ASP A 769 10.23 45.98 30.59
N VAL A 770 10.52 47.25 30.27
CA VAL A 770 10.02 47.91 29.05
C VAL A 770 11.17 48.31 28.12
N PHE A 771 11.25 47.66 26.97
CA PHE A 771 12.25 47.97 25.93
C PHE A 771 11.59 48.75 24.80
N SER A 772 11.95 50.03 24.67
CA SER A 772 11.40 50.94 23.65
C SER A 772 12.37 51.14 22.49
N ILE A 773 12.06 50.54 21.34
CA ILE A 773 12.86 50.65 20.12
C ILE A 773 12.40 51.87 19.33
N SER A 774 13.15 52.96 19.48
CA SER A 774 12.87 54.27 18.87
C SER A 774 13.52 54.42 17.48
N VAL A 775 13.07 53.62 16.51
CA VAL A 775 13.16 54.02 15.09
C VAL A 775 12.03 55.04 14.81
N LYS A 776 12.04 55.71 13.65
CA LYS A 776 10.89 56.48 13.16
C LYS A 776 9.60 55.68 13.29
N SER A 777 8.48 56.37 13.55
CA SER A 777 7.16 55.78 13.80
C SER A 777 6.85 54.60 12.87
N MET A 778 6.76 53.39 13.45
CA MET A 778 6.50 52.14 12.75
C MET A 778 5.01 51.93 12.40
N ALA A 779 4.22 52.99 12.51
CA ALA A 779 2.86 53.09 11.98
C ALA A 779 2.83 53.97 10.72
N ASP A 780 3.82 53.79 9.83
CA ASP A 780 3.99 54.53 8.59
C ASP A 780 3.23 53.91 7.40
N GLY A 781 2.62 52.75 7.59
CA GLY A 781 1.92 52.01 6.54
C GLY A 781 2.82 51.15 5.65
N LEU A 782 4.09 50.97 6.00
CA LEU A 782 5.01 50.01 5.39
C LEU A 782 4.97 48.65 6.11
N LEU A 783 5.66 47.66 5.55
CA LEU A 783 5.88 46.37 6.19
C LEU A 783 7.11 46.43 7.10
N HIS A 784 6.99 45.86 8.30
CA HIS A 784 8.08 45.73 9.26
C HIS A 784 8.17 44.30 9.78
N HIS A 785 9.30 43.65 9.53
CA HIS A 785 9.65 42.34 10.05
C HIS A 785 10.36 42.50 11.41
N VAL A 786 9.80 41.89 12.45
CA VAL A 786 10.33 41.92 13.82
C VAL A 786 10.69 40.51 14.24
N LYS A 787 11.90 40.36 14.80
CA LYS A 787 12.38 39.13 15.42
C LYS A 787 12.85 39.44 16.84
N ILE A 788 12.31 38.69 17.79
CA ILE A 788 12.63 38.76 19.22
C ILE A 788 13.18 37.39 19.60
N ASN A 789 14.33 37.35 20.26
CA ASN A 789 14.90 36.12 20.83
C ASN A 789 15.25 36.40 22.28
N ARG A 790 14.64 35.69 23.23
CA ARG A 790 15.04 35.73 24.63
C ARG A 790 15.77 34.45 25.01
N GLU A 791 16.90 34.60 25.68
CA GLU A 791 17.63 33.51 26.32
C GLU A 791 17.90 33.89 27.77
N GLU A 792 17.16 33.29 28.70
CA GLU A 792 17.20 33.60 30.14
C GLU A 792 16.91 35.10 30.39
N GLU A 793 17.82 35.86 31.01
CA GLU A 793 17.70 37.31 31.22
C GLU A 793 18.04 38.14 29.96
N MET A 794 18.62 37.52 28.92
CA MET A 794 19.10 38.23 27.74
C MET A 794 18.02 38.34 26.67
N LEU A 795 17.61 39.57 26.34
CA LEU A 795 16.66 39.86 25.27
C LEU A 795 17.38 40.43 24.05
N PHE A 796 17.13 39.86 22.88
CA PHE A 796 17.66 40.35 21.61
C PHE A 796 16.53 40.70 20.64
N VAL A 797 16.65 41.84 19.96
CA VAL A 797 15.63 42.38 19.07
C VAL A 797 16.25 42.80 17.74
N GLU A 798 15.69 42.31 16.65
CA GLU A 798 16.09 42.60 15.27
C GLU A 798 14.87 43.09 14.50
N ILE A 799 15.02 44.18 13.74
CA ILE A 799 13.93 44.79 12.95
C ILE A 799 14.43 45.04 11.54
N ASN A 800 13.72 44.54 10.53
CA ASN A 800 14.03 44.72 9.10
C ASN A 800 15.49 44.37 8.72
N GLN A 801 16.07 43.32 9.32
CA GLN A 801 17.45 42.88 9.08
C GLN A 801 18.54 43.91 9.47
N ASN A 802 18.20 44.89 10.33
CA ASN A 802 19.17 45.82 10.92
C ASN A 802 19.97 45.16 12.06
N GLU A 803 20.96 45.87 12.62
CA GLU A 803 21.78 45.39 13.74
C GLU A 803 20.94 44.89 14.93
N ARG A 804 21.32 43.72 15.46
CA ARG A 804 20.67 43.05 16.60
C ARG A 804 20.88 43.86 17.87
N MET A 805 19.83 44.50 18.37
CA MET A 805 19.83 45.17 19.67
C MET A 805 19.82 44.13 20.80
N GLN A 806 20.48 44.45 21.90
CA GLN A 806 20.61 43.59 23.07
C GLN A 806 20.18 44.37 24.33
N PHE A 807 19.36 43.73 25.15
CA PHE A 807 18.85 44.23 26.41
C PHE A 807 18.93 43.14 27.49
N VAL A 808 18.81 43.53 28.75
CA VAL A 808 18.82 42.64 29.92
C VAL A 808 17.53 42.85 30.70
N LEU A 809 16.88 41.75 31.09
CA LEU A 809 15.68 41.72 31.93
C LEU A 809 16.06 41.85 33.41
N SER A 810 15.23 42.57 34.17
CA SER A 810 15.37 42.69 35.63
C SER A 810 14.26 41.98 36.39
N SER A 811 13.14 41.65 35.73
CA SER A 811 11.97 41.00 36.35
C SER A 811 12.06 39.48 36.51
N GLY A 812 13.04 38.80 35.90
CA GLY A 812 13.25 37.36 36.04
C GLY A 812 13.88 36.66 34.83
N THR A 813 14.06 35.34 34.93
CA THR A 813 14.64 34.47 33.88
C THR A 813 13.65 33.42 33.35
N GLU A 814 12.53 33.20 34.03
CA GLU A 814 11.52 32.17 33.73
C GLU A 814 10.17 32.84 33.43
N PHE A 815 9.45 32.35 32.43
CA PHE A 815 8.07 32.73 32.12
C PHE A 815 7.18 31.50 32.31
N ASN A 816 6.51 31.44 33.46
CA ASN A 816 5.87 30.24 34.01
C ASN A 816 4.45 30.07 33.50
N ALA A 817 4.00 28.81 33.42
CA ALA A 817 2.61 28.41 33.15
C ALA A 817 1.91 29.27 32.07
N ILE A 818 2.49 29.37 30.87
CA ILE A 818 1.89 30.14 29.77
C ILE A 818 0.53 29.55 29.35
N LYS A 819 -0.49 30.39 29.31
CA LYS A 819 -1.90 30.03 29.10
C LYS A 819 -2.31 30.20 27.64
N SER A 820 -2.12 31.40 27.08
CA SER A 820 -2.56 31.72 25.72
C SER A 820 -1.77 32.88 25.11
N LEU A 821 -1.72 32.88 23.77
CA LEU A 821 -1.21 33.95 22.93
C LEU A 821 -2.38 34.62 22.22
N VAL A 822 -2.43 35.95 22.24
CA VAL A 822 -3.46 36.79 21.64
C VAL A 822 -2.83 37.74 20.62
N LEU A 823 -3.38 37.76 19.41
CA LEU A 823 -3.08 38.76 18.39
C LEU A 823 -4.22 39.77 18.29
N GLY A 824 -3.85 41.05 18.15
CA GLY A 824 -4.79 42.16 17.97
C GLY A 824 -5.41 42.69 19.26
N LYS A 825 -6.44 42.02 19.79
CA LYS A 825 -7.21 42.53 20.95
C LYS A 825 -7.40 41.46 22.03
N ILE A 826 -7.09 41.81 23.28
CA ILE A 826 -7.37 41.01 24.47
C ILE A 826 -8.81 41.26 24.91
N LEU A 827 -9.58 40.19 25.00
CA LEU A 827 -11.01 40.21 25.35
C LEU A 827 -11.27 40.11 26.87
N GLU A 828 -10.37 39.45 27.60
CA GLU A 828 -10.44 39.22 29.04
C GLU A 828 -9.11 39.63 29.66
N SER A 829 -9.06 40.75 30.39
CA SER A 829 -7.84 41.23 31.06
C SER A 829 -8.17 42.14 32.24
N ASN A 830 -7.66 41.79 33.42
CA ASN A 830 -7.66 42.62 34.62
C ASN A 830 -6.23 42.97 35.12
N ASP A 831 -5.18 42.45 34.48
CA ASP A 831 -3.81 42.38 35.05
C ASP A 831 -2.71 42.72 34.01
N VAL A 832 -2.80 43.88 33.33
CA VAL A 832 -1.72 44.40 32.43
C VAL A 832 -1.45 45.88 32.67
N ASP A 833 -0.25 46.37 32.29
CA ASP A 833 0.17 47.75 32.54
C ASP A 833 -0.67 48.80 31.79
N GLN A 834 -0.54 50.06 32.23
CA GLN A 834 -1.36 51.16 31.75
C GLN A 834 -1.20 51.42 30.23
N ASP A 835 -0.03 51.16 29.64
CA ASP A 835 0.20 51.40 28.22
C ASP A 835 -0.24 50.22 27.35
N THR A 836 -0.07 48.98 27.84
CA THR A 836 -0.70 47.79 27.24
C THR A 836 -2.23 47.90 27.26
N MET A 837 -2.83 48.40 28.34
CA MET A 837 -4.27 48.72 28.39
C MET A 837 -4.68 49.77 27.35
N LYS A 838 -3.89 50.86 27.20
CA LYS A 838 -4.16 51.90 26.17
C LYS A 838 -4.08 51.32 24.76
N ALA A 839 -3.07 50.50 24.46
CA ALA A 839 -2.93 49.82 23.18
C ALA A 839 -4.08 48.84 22.91
N ASN A 840 -4.45 48.02 23.91
CA ASN A 840 -5.56 47.07 23.83
C ASN A 840 -6.93 47.74 23.60
N SER A 841 -7.12 48.98 24.10
CA SER A 841 -8.36 49.73 23.86
C SER A 841 -8.66 49.91 22.36
N GLN A 842 -7.61 50.15 21.56
CA GLN A 842 -7.67 50.26 20.10
C GLN A 842 -7.55 48.89 19.41
N GLY A 843 -6.76 47.97 20.00
CA GLY A 843 -6.37 46.70 19.38
C GLY A 843 -5.42 46.90 18.19
N PHE A 844 -5.19 45.84 17.41
CA PHE A 844 -4.56 45.96 16.09
C PHE A 844 -5.59 46.25 15.01
N ILE A 845 -5.24 47.14 14.08
CA ILE A 845 -5.90 47.31 12.79
C ILE A 845 -4.80 47.41 11.74
N GLY A 846 -4.79 46.50 10.77
CA GLY A 846 -3.69 46.39 9.81
C GLY A 846 -3.52 44.95 9.33
N CYS A 847 -2.34 44.64 8.80
CA CYS A 847 -1.98 43.29 8.37
C CYS A 847 -0.89 42.70 9.26
N LEU A 848 -1.07 41.46 9.71
CA LEU A 848 -0.03 40.65 10.34
C LEU A 848 0.32 39.49 9.39
N SER A 849 1.59 39.12 9.39
CA SER A 849 2.18 38.14 8.48
C SER A 849 3.26 37.33 9.19
N SER A 850 3.51 36.10 8.77
CA SER A 850 4.61 35.24 9.27
C SER A 850 4.68 35.13 10.81
N VAL A 851 3.53 35.16 11.49
CA VAL A 851 3.49 35.17 12.97
C VAL A 851 3.79 33.78 13.52
N GLN A 852 4.92 33.66 14.20
CA GLN A 852 5.42 32.45 14.83
C GLN A 852 5.92 32.76 16.24
N PHE A 853 5.59 31.86 17.18
CA PHE A 853 6.03 31.87 18.56
C PHE A 853 6.58 30.48 18.89
N ASN A 854 7.91 30.36 19.05
CA ASN A 854 8.63 29.10 19.06
C ASN A 854 8.28 28.24 17.83
N HIS A 855 7.65 27.08 18.01
CA HIS A 855 7.18 26.21 16.93
C HIS A 855 5.69 26.38 16.59
N PHE A 856 4.98 27.27 17.31
CA PHE A 856 3.57 27.55 17.08
C PHE A 856 3.40 28.64 16.00
N ALA A 857 2.44 28.46 15.10
CA ALA A 857 2.07 29.43 14.06
C ALA A 857 0.61 29.88 14.22
N PRO A 858 0.29 30.79 15.18
CA PRO A 858 -1.08 31.16 15.52
C PRO A 858 -1.91 31.66 14.33
N LEU A 859 -1.28 32.39 13.41
CA LEU A 859 -1.97 32.98 12.26
C LEU A 859 -2.36 31.92 11.20
N LYS A 860 -1.50 30.93 10.98
CA LYS A 860 -1.78 29.76 10.12
C LYS A 860 -2.96 28.96 10.68
N ALA A 861 -2.91 28.66 11.97
CA ALA A 861 -3.99 27.94 12.64
C ALA A 861 -5.32 28.74 12.61
N ALA A 862 -5.28 30.06 12.76
CA ALA A 862 -6.46 30.93 12.66
C ALA A 862 -7.09 30.97 11.26
N LEU A 863 -6.33 30.79 10.18
CA LEU A 863 -6.85 30.82 8.81
C LEU A 863 -7.40 29.46 8.36
N HIS A 864 -6.73 28.35 8.69
CA HIS A 864 -7.13 27.01 8.24
C HIS A 864 -8.04 26.25 9.21
N HIS A 865 -8.06 26.62 10.49
CA HIS A 865 -8.66 25.85 11.58
C HIS A 865 -9.56 26.72 12.48
N THR A 866 -10.34 27.62 11.88
CA THR A 866 -11.20 28.63 12.53
C THR A 866 -12.22 28.08 13.55
N SER A 867 -12.54 26.79 13.47
CA SER A 867 -13.66 26.14 14.18
C SER A 867 -13.21 25.07 15.19
N SER A 868 -11.90 24.89 15.39
CA SER A 868 -11.32 23.81 16.21
C SER A 868 -10.34 24.34 17.23
N ALA A 869 -10.30 23.71 18.41
CA ALA A 869 -9.21 23.90 19.35
C ALA A 869 -7.87 23.62 18.65
N PRO A 870 -6.80 24.41 18.89
CA PRO A 870 -6.64 25.36 19.99
C PRO A 870 -7.04 26.83 19.73
N VAL A 871 -7.61 27.19 18.56
CA VAL A 871 -7.74 28.61 18.14
C VAL A 871 -9.16 29.15 18.22
N ILE A 872 -9.29 30.40 18.68
CA ILE A 872 -10.55 31.14 18.75
C ILE A 872 -10.37 32.49 18.03
N VAL A 873 -11.17 32.73 17.00
CA VAL A 873 -11.18 34.01 16.25
C VAL A 873 -12.47 34.77 16.55
N LYS A 874 -12.37 36.08 16.86
CA LYS A 874 -13.52 36.98 16.99
C LYS A 874 -13.26 38.31 16.28
N GLY A 875 -14.27 38.85 15.61
CA GLY A 875 -14.18 40.09 14.82
C GLY A 875 -13.86 39.84 13.34
N ARG A 876 -13.50 40.90 12.61
CA ARG A 876 -13.24 40.84 11.17
C ARG A 876 -11.80 40.41 10.90
N PHE A 877 -11.61 39.12 10.69
CA PHE A 877 -10.34 38.49 10.34
C PHE A 877 -10.47 37.86 8.94
N THR A 878 -9.59 38.23 8.01
CA THR A 878 -9.59 37.69 6.64
C THR A 878 -8.17 37.52 6.14
N GLU A 879 -7.92 36.51 5.31
CA GLU A 879 -6.66 36.37 4.59
C GLU A 879 -6.34 37.67 3.80
N SER A 880 -5.05 37.97 3.67
CA SER A 880 -4.56 39.19 3.01
C SER A 880 -3.15 38.93 2.48
N ASN A 881 -2.73 39.66 1.44
CA ASN A 881 -1.34 39.64 0.96
C ASN A 881 -0.46 40.75 1.58
N CYS A 882 -0.96 41.42 2.62
CA CYS A 882 -0.44 42.66 3.20
C CYS A 882 -0.11 43.79 2.20
N GLY A 883 -0.60 43.72 0.97
CA GLY A 883 -0.45 44.71 -0.09
C GLY A 883 0.90 44.69 -0.82
N THR A 884 1.38 43.51 -1.22
CA THR A 884 2.37 43.37 -2.32
C THR A 884 1.70 43.67 -3.65
N SER A 885 2.14 44.72 -4.35
CA SER A 885 1.52 45.15 -5.62
C SER A 885 2.12 44.44 -6.83
N THR A 886 1.40 43.49 -7.40
CA THR A 886 1.34 43.29 -8.85
C THR A 886 -0.04 43.74 -9.32
N GLY A 887 -0.09 44.58 -10.35
CA GLY A 887 -1.32 45.29 -10.71
C GLY A 887 -2.23 44.50 -11.64
N ALA A 888 -3.48 44.26 -11.20
CA ALA A 888 -4.69 44.40 -12.00
C ALA A 888 -5.95 44.39 -11.11
N ASP A 889 -6.78 45.41 -11.30
CA ASP A 889 -8.22 45.51 -11.02
C ASP A 889 -8.80 45.09 -9.66
N SER A 890 -8.86 46.11 -8.79
CA SER A 890 -9.98 46.26 -7.86
C SER A 890 -11.27 46.60 -8.60
N THR A 891 -12.25 45.69 -8.67
CA THR A 891 -13.69 45.98 -8.41
C THR A 891 -14.55 44.72 -8.49
N SER A 892 -15.02 44.24 -7.34
CA SER A 892 -16.20 43.37 -7.23
C SER A 892 -17.09 43.89 -6.11
N SER A 893 -17.75 45.02 -6.38
CA SER A 893 -18.92 45.43 -5.61
C SER A 893 -20.11 44.52 -5.95
N GLU A 894 -20.98 44.34 -4.96
CA GLU A 894 -22.11 43.41 -4.99
C GLU A 894 -23.10 43.69 -6.13
N THR A 895 -23.73 42.63 -6.62
CA THR A 895 -24.84 42.70 -7.57
C THR A 895 -26.06 43.34 -6.92
N THR A 896 -26.62 44.38 -7.53
CA THR A 896 -28.01 44.79 -7.30
C THR A 896 -28.62 45.29 -8.61
N HIS A 897 -29.83 44.83 -8.92
CA HIS A 897 -30.55 45.15 -10.15
C HIS A 897 -31.08 46.59 -10.18
N SER A 898 -30.97 47.26 -11.33
CA SER A 898 -31.97 48.22 -11.79
C SER A 898 -31.90 48.44 -13.33
N PHE A 899 -33.05 48.79 -13.90
CA PHE A 899 -33.36 48.82 -15.34
C PHE A 899 -32.98 50.15 -16.04
N ALA A 900 -33.15 50.14 -17.38
CA ALA A 900 -33.29 51.29 -18.30
C ALA A 900 -31.99 52.00 -18.74
N ASP A 901 -31.87 52.52 -19.96
CA ASP A 901 -32.47 52.20 -21.28
C ASP A 901 -31.65 52.93 -22.38
N HIS A 902 -31.73 52.52 -23.65
CA HIS A 902 -31.27 53.27 -24.85
C HIS A 902 -29.74 53.58 -24.99
N SER A 903 -29.12 53.75 -26.17
CA SER A 903 -29.49 53.38 -27.57
C SER A 903 -28.31 53.57 -28.55
N GLY A 904 -27.62 52.50 -28.96
CA GLY A 904 -26.80 52.35 -30.19
C GLY A 904 -25.69 53.39 -30.52
N PRO A 905 -25.09 53.35 -31.73
CA PRO A 905 -24.87 52.18 -32.59
C PRO A 905 -23.42 52.08 -33.18
N ILE A 906 -23.03 50.89 -33.68
CA ILE A 906 -22.28 50.60 -34.94
C ILE A 906 -20.93 51.36 -35.17
N ASP A 907 -19.78 50.72 -35.43
CA ASP A 907 -19.52 49.96 -36.68
C ASP A 907 -18.33 48.95 -36.64
N GLU A 908 -18.23 48.18 -37.74
CA GLU A 908 -17.40 46.99 -38.04
C GLU A 908 -15.86 47.21 -38.16
N GLY A 909 -15.07 46.10 -38.15
CA GLY A 909 -13.71 46.12 -38.73
C GLY A 909 -12.66 45.09 -38.24
N GLU A 910 -12.84 43.78 -38.49
CA GLU A 910 -11.74 42.79 -38.57
C GLU A 910 -11.17 42.71 -40.02
N PRO A 911 -10.02 42.05 -40.31
CA PRO A 911 -8.79 41.88 -39.52
C PRO A 911 -7.47 42.00 -40.35
N LEU A 912 -6.33 41.80 -39.66
CA LEU A 912 -5.06 41.21 -40.15
C LEU A 912 -4.14 41.97 -41.15
N ALA A 913 -2.94 42.36 -40.68
CA ALA A 913 -1.70 42.34 -41.48
C ALA A 913 -0.44 42.20 -40.60
N ASN A 914 0.48 41.29 -40.95
CA ASN A 914 1.78 41.08 -40.29
C ASN A 914 2.93 41.78 -41.05
N ALA A 915 3.88 42.40 -40.34
CA ALA A 915 5.34 42.53 -40.66
C ALA A 915 6.00 43.59 -39.72
N ILE A 916 6.94 43.32 -38.79
CA ILE A 916 8.33 42.76 -38.84
C ILE A 916 9.42 43.85 -38.65
N ARG A 917 10.34 43.61 -37.67
CA ARG A 917 11.66 44.26 -37.39
C ARG A 917 11.68 45.74 -36.94
N SER A 918 12.81 46.31 -36.45
CA SER A 918 13.83 45.96 -35.42
C SER A 918 14.77 47.21 -35.29
N ASP A 919 15.89 47.33 -34.56
CA ASP A 919 16.76 46.45 -33.76
C ASP A 919 17.59 47.28 -32.75
N SER A 920 18.32 46.67 -31.78
CA SER A 920 19.47 47.32 -31.08
C SER A 920 20.26 46.46 -30.07
N ALA A 921 19.79 45.28 -29.63
CA ALA A 921 20.51 44.48 -28.61
C ALA A 921 21.36 43.32 -29.18
N ILE A 922 21.03 42.84 -30.38
CA ILE A 922 21.56 41.56 -30.90
C ILE A 922 22.96 41.72 -31.52
N ILE A 923 23.28 42.90 -32.07
CA ILE A 923 24.56 43.16 -32.75
C ILE A 923 25.75 43.08 -31.78
N GLY A 924 25.59 43.50 -30.52
CA GLY A 924 26.65 43.43 -29.50
C GLY A 924 26.98 41.99 -29.07
N GLY A 925 25.96 41.14 -28.92
CA GLY A 925 26.13 39.75 -28.46
C GLY A 925 26.88 38.87 -29.46
N VAL A 926 26.59 39.00 -30.75
CA VAL A 926 27.23 38.18 -31.79
C VAL A 926 28.73 38.46 -31.90
N ILE A 927 29.16 39.72 -31.75
CA ILE A 927 30.58 40.10 -31.80
C ILE A 927 31.35 39.47 -30.62
N ALA A 928 30.77 39.48 -29.42
CA ALA A 928 31.38 38.86 -28.24
C ALA A 928 31.57 37.34 -28.40
N VAL A 929 30.57 36.63 -28.95
CA VAL A 929 30.63 35.18 -29.20
C VAL A 929 31.71 34.84 -30.23
N VAL A 930 31.84 35.62 -31.32
CA VAL A 930 32.88 35.40 -32.34
C VAL A 930 34.29 35.57 -31.76
N ILE A 931 34.51 36.60 -30.92
CA ILE A 931 35.81 36.80 -30.24
C ILE A 931 36.13 35.64 -29.30
N PHE A 932 35.15 35.17 -28.53
CA PHE A 932 35.33 34.03 -27.64
C PHE A 932 35.71 32.74 -28.39
N ILE A 933 35.01 32.44 -29.50
CA ILE A 933 35.32 31.28 -30.35
C ILE A 933 36.72 31.36 -30.94
N LEU A 934 37.17 32.54 -31.42
CA LEU A 934 38.53 32.73 -31.93
C LEU A 934 39.60 32.48 -30.87
N LEU A 935 39.37 32.92 -29.62
CA LEU A 935 40.28 32.65 -28.50
C LEU A 935 40.32 31.15 -28.14
N CYS A 936 39.18 30.46 -28.15
CA CYS A 936 39.12 29.01 -27.96
C CYS A 936 39.89 28.25 -29.05
N ILE A 937 39.73 28.63 -30.33
CA ILE A 937 40.44 28.01 -31.45
C ILE A 937 41.96 28.23 -31.32
N ALA A 938 42.40 29.44 -30.93
CA ALA A 938 43.83 29.71 -30.69
C ALA A 938 44.40 28.86 -29.54
N ALA A 939 43.68 28.72 -28.42
CA ALA A 939 44.09 27.88 -27.30
C ALA A 939 44.17 26.38 -27.68
N ILE A 940 43.23 25.90 -28.48
CA ILE A 940 43.23 24.53 -29.02
C ILE A 940 44.41 24.33 -29.98
N ALA A 941 44.68 25.27 -30.89
CA ALA A 941 45.81 25.22 -31.80
C ALA A 941 47.16 25.16 -31.06
N VAL A 942 47.34 25.96 -30.00
CA VAL A 942 48.54 25.91 -29.13
C VAL A 942 48.67 24.56 -28.42
N ARG A 943 47.57 23.99 -27.90
CA ARG A 943 47.59 22.65 -27.30
C ARG A 943 47.95 21.56 -28.32
N ILE A 944 47.41 21.62 -29.54
CA ILE A 944 47.70 20.66 -30.61
C ILE A 944 49.17 20.79 -31.08
N TYR A 945 49.70 22.00 -31.21
CA TYR A 945 51.10 22.21 -31.59
C TYR A 945 52.07 21.67 -30.52
N LYS A 946 51.80 21.92 -29.23
CA LYS A 946 52.55 21.28 -28.12
C LYS A 946 52.44 19.75 -28.15
N LYS A 947 51.25 19.19 -28.37
CA LYS A 947 51.04 17.73 -28.40
C LYS A 947 51.72 17.04 -29.60
N LYS A 948 51.83 17.73 -30.75
CA LYS A 948 52.50 17.21 -31.97
C LYS A 948 54.02 17.31 -31.92
N SER A 949 54.59 18.20 -31.09
CA SER A 949 56.04 18.27 -30.84
C SER A 949 56.54 17.08 -30.00
N VAL A 950 55.76 16.64 -29.01
CA VAL A 950 56.11 15.51 -28.13
C VAL A 950 56.09 14.16 -28.87
N TYR A 951 55.22 14.03 -29.88
CA TYR A 951 55.06 12.78 -30.65
C TYR A 951 56.13 12.51 -31.72
N LYS A 952 57.17 13.35 -31.83
CA LYS A 952 58.18 13.23 -32.91
C LYS A 952 59.63 13.05 -32.45
N LYS A 953 59.88 12.72 -31.16
CA LYS A 953 61.25 12.67 -30.62
C LYS A 953 61.72 11.32 -30.03
N ASN A 954 60.83 10.40 -29.65
CA ASN A 954 61.22 9.20 -28.88
C ASN A 954 61.02 7.84 -29.59
N GLU A 955 61.00 7.81 -30.93
CA GLU A 955 61.43 6.61 -31.68
C GLU A 955 62.95 6.64 -31.89
N ALA A 956 63.75 6.40 -30.84
CA ALA A 956 65.19 6.16 -30.97
C ALA A 956 65.83 5.64 -29.66
N LYS A 957 66.08 4.32 -29.57
CA LYS A 957 66.95 3.65 -28.57
C LYS A 957 66.49 3.78 -27.09
N GLY A 958 66.77 2.87 -26.17
CA GLY A 958 67.53 1.61 -26.22
C GLY A 958 68.22 1.34 -24.87
N SER A 959 68.42 0.05 -24.56
CA SER A 959 69.34 -0.52 -23.54
C SER A 959 69.19 -0.24 -22.02
N GLN A 960 69.21 -1.36 -21.28
CA GLN A 960 69.99 -1.64 -20.06
C GLN A 960 69.46 -1.31 -18.63
N ASN A 961 69.24 -2.42 -17.91
CA ASN A 961 69.83 -2.85 -16.63
C ASN A 961 69.62 -2.08 -15.30
N GLU A 962 69.21 -2.91 -14.32
CA GLU A 962 69.75 -3.11 -12.96
C GLU A 962 69.55 -2.05 -11.85
N ASP A 963 69.03 -2.57 -10.73
CA ASP A 963 69.45 -2.36 -9.33
C ASP A 963 69.21 -0.99 -8.64
N SER A 964 68.92 -0.93 -7.33
CA SER A 964 68.81 -1.98 -6.30
C SER A 964 67.98 -1.54 -5.08
N ALA A 965 67.66 -2.51 -4.19
CA ALA A 965 67.38 -2.38 -2.73
C ALA A 965 66.15 -1.53 -2.28
N GLU A 966 65.39 -1.82 -1.21
CA GLU A 966 65.39 -2.86 -0.15
C GLU A 966 63.94 -2.87 0.48
N THR A 967 63.46 -3.77 1.39
CA THR A 967 64.07 -4.89 2.13
C THR A 967 63.15 -6.14 2.21
N ALA A 968 63.83 -7.28 2.27
CA ALA A 968 63.50 -8.64 2.73
C ALA A 968 62.90 -8.77 4.18
N LEU A 969 62.42 -9.92 4.72
CA LEU A 969 62.47 -11.33 4.29
C LEU A 969 61.36 -12.23 4.95
N LYS A 970 60.82 -13.22 4.20
CA LYS A 970 60.38 -14.61 4.56
C LYS A 970 59.47 -14.93 5.77
N CYS A 971 58.55 -15.90 5.68
CA CYS A 971 58.85 -17.33 5.44
C CYS A 971 57.75 -18.17 4.75
N GLU A 972 58.12 -19.39 4.33
CA GLU A 972 57.41 -20.30 3.41
C GLU A 972 56.67 -21.47 4.10
N LEU A 973 55.65 -22.03 3.43
CA LEU A 973 55.40 -23.47 3.11
C LEU A 973 53.98 -23.53 2.44
N SER A 974 53.72 -23.89 1.17
CA SER A 974 54.17 -24.92 0.21
C SER A 974 53.22 -26.14 0.11
N MET A 975 53.09 -26.67 -1.13
CA MET A 975 52.42 -27.93 -1.54
C MET A 975 50.87 -27.99 -1.49
N GLN A 976 50.16 -28.66 -2.42
CA GLN A 976 50.41 -28.97 -3.85
C GLN A 976 49.14 -29.52 -4.53
N ASN A 977 49.06 -29.37 -5.86
CA ASN A 977 48.44 -30.29 -6.84
C ASN A 977 46.92 -30.36 -7.12
N THR A 978 46.70 -30.53 -8.45
CA THR A 978 45.68 -31.32 -9.18
C THR A 978 44.26 -30.77 -9.41
N VAL A 979 44.11 -30.25 -10.65
CA VAL A 979 43.02 -30.50 -11.61
C VAL A 979 42.32 -31.85 -11.40
N ASN A 980 40.97 -31.88 -11.29
CA ASN A 980 40.14 -32.58 -12.29
C ASN A 980 38.64 -32.17 -12.33
N GLU A 981 38.11 -32.25 -13.55
CA GLU A 981 36.74 -32.41 -14.06
C GLU A 981 35.46 -32.42 -13.17
N ASN A 982 34.42 -31.81 -13.75
CA ASN A 982 33.01 -32.24 -13.78
C ASN A 982 32.26 -32.55 -12.47
N GLN A 983 31.44 -31.60 -12.02
CA GLN A 983 30.17 -31.93 -11.35
C GLN A 983 28.98 -31.20 -12.00
N LYS A 984 27.93 -31.97 -12.29
CA LYS A 984 26.60 -31.48 -12.65
C LYS A 984 25.86 -31.15 -11.36
N GLU A 985 25.39 -29.92 -11.21
CA GLU A 985 24.49 -29.56 -10.11
C GLU A 985 23.06 -29.97 -10.47
N TYR A 986 22.41 -30.72 -9.58
CA TYR A 986 20.97 -30.94 -9.58
C TYR A 986 20.36 -30.04 -8.49
N PHE A 987 19.47 -29.14 -8.88
CA PHE A 987 18.67 -28.35 -7.95
C PHE A 987 17.38 -29.12 -7.59
N PHE A 988 16.99 -29.03 -6.31
CA PHE A 988 15.69 -29.45 -5.77
C PHE A 988 14.89 -28.21 -5.35
#